data_AF-N9VC34-F1
#
_entry.id   AF-N9VC34-F1
#
_cell.length_a   1.000
_cell.length_b   1.000
_cell.length_c   1.000
_cell.angle_alpha   90.00
_cell.angle_beta   90.00
_cell.angle_gamma   90.00
#
_symmetry.space_group_name_H-M   'P 1'
#
loop_
_entity.id
_entity.type
_entity.pdbx_description
1 polymer ?
#
loop_
_entity_poly.entity_id
_entity_poly.type
_entity_poly.pdbx_seq_one_letter_code
_entity_poly.pdbx_strand_id
1 'polypeptide(L)'
;MTDLKALQKARQMAYLEQWQADETDPATIIQDIGIQMLLNTQKALQQMMDVHHRLYVNRMPYQRLYASPFMTCLQLHPSLAYQGVLVKKDTHFYIQGSALLPVKVKEDICLQHTSIQEVFFADPEHRSITHIPVCKDIPLVQQTEESIQRYALQFCVGNIFKRRKHPVCEVYFETAQAQKKSFLTWLTSASVRWSICWEDEVRDDWTLMQDEDHLCFHFHEAFPISEGTLVFTMEVFDVMTLPSLYIDSIFLRIPPASSYPDSISVQDMEENPGHFPLADAPISIFQTCYMRCDEVFTRLNAALTWKFSTEEVVYTAGKELIEETDYHLFMRRLPRQQIVYDVFVDGVRLEYFNGEWVKLNEVRFSKDFFHQPRESCSVQFTCPRDMCPFVYDGIESYWFRLMITKAENCYQLPAYHHIPVISHSRWQFDYGNQRITPDKILLWANGQQEDISIGQTFLLFPSFPVKLDTMFLLLNQKPGIGPCRMLVELLQSFDSSQDVQFLIDGEDGEIKLSVEDETGGFSHSGLLSMFFPSTVKAKERFGKSGYWIQVRKEKGHWDNRICRIYENCVYVEGNDEFTIEKTLHFHELPVSVHCQGDVQEVQFRVQECWESCTFVAEAEQLAERRVLYDEEQHIVTFYRKTFPGCLQNEHIEIRLLCRKESAAEALPQGTVVFPAQSMQRISSIRTLSDSVWQRKKETDAHLMKRLAQSKNHMHIQTLRDMEEFLMECFCDLQDVSCLVEQHIVHVAVLWETEVFSIQTSERKKQVEEVLVQQLPDTFPFKINICSPIEILLNIQLTIEHEDMDIDRQVEAVIREYLHPVHGRNGDGWRIGMYCEEQVIVHVVRNALPGLHIVCCEIRGRVHSSPSTRVQPLHALRHIKQGIMRVSNVRVVRRADEKEHSISRM
;
A
#
# COMPACT_ATOMS: atom_id res chain seq x y z
N MET A 1 0.37 -55.88 36.73
CA MET A 1 -0.09 -57.29 36.84
C MET A 1 1.04 -58.28 36.59
N THR A 2 1.86 -58.07 35.56
CA THR A 2 2.99 -58.93 35.18
C THR A 2 4.01 -59.14 36.30
N ASP A 3 4.35 -58.10 37.06
CA ASP A 3 5.35 -58.19 38.14
C ASP A 3 4.91 -59.05 39.33
N LEU A 4 3.66 -58.90 39.79
CA LEU A 4 3.14 -59.64 40.95
C LEU A 4 2.94 -61.14 40.63
N LYS A 5 2.45 -61.46 39.43
CA LYS A 5 2.35 -62.85 38.94
C LYS A 5 3.74 -63.49 38.79
N ALA A 6 4.73 -62.74 38.29
CA ALA A 6 6.11 -63.23 38.16
C ALA A 6 6.77 -63.48 39.53
N LEU A 7 6.58 -62.58 40.49
CA LEU A 7 7.15 -62.69 41.84
C LEU A 7 6.51 -63.82 42.65
N GLN A 8 5.21 -64.06 42.46
CA GLN A 8 4.50 -65.19 43.03
C GLN A 8 4.91 -66.52 42.40
N LYS A 9 5.06 -66.57 41.06
CA LYS A 9 5.57 -67.74 40.33
C LYS A 9 6.99 -68.09 40.79
N ALA A 10 7.86 -67.09 40.97
CA ALA A 10 9.20 -67.28 41.52
C ALA A 10 9.19 -67.84 42.96
N ARG A 11 8.29 -67.35 43.83
CA ARG A 11 8.13 -67.88 45.20
C ARG A 11 7.53 -69.29 45.24
N GLN A 12 6.62 -69.62 44.33
CA GLN A 12 6.00 -70.94 44.25
C GLN A 12 6.95 -71.99 43.66
N MET A 13 7.78 -71.64 42.68
CA MET A 13 8.85 -72.51 42.18
C MET A 13 9.89 -72.87 43.24
N ALA A 14 10.04 -72.04 44.29
CA ALA A 14 10.90 -72.35 45.43
C ALA A 14 10.30 -73.39 46.41
N TYR A 15 8.99 -73.66 46.34
CA TYR A 15 8.28 -74.57 47.25
C TYR A 15 7.83 -75.89 46.59
N LEU A 16 7.65 -75.92 45.27
CA LEU A 16 7.18 -77.09 44.51
C LEU A 16 7.91 -77.17 43.16
N GLU A 17 8.62 -78.28 42.89
CA GLU A 17 9.42 -78.47 41.67
C GLU A 17 8.60 -78.65 40.38
N GLN A 18 7.28 -78.92 40.47
CA GLN A 18 6.44 -79.24 39.31
C GLN A 18 5.02 -78.67 39.43
N TRP A 19 4.88 -77.34 39.54
CA TRP A 19 3.58 -76.71 39.37
C TRP A 19 3.46 -76.07 37.98
N GLN A 20 2.53 -76.56 37.16
CA GLN A 20 2.13 -75.96 35.88
C GLN A 20 0.73 -75.37 36.06
N ALA A 21 0.62 -74.03 35.98
CA ALA A 21 -0.66 -73.34 36.03
C ALA A 21 -1.42 -73.57 34.72
N ASP A 22 -2.58 -74.23 34.81
CA ASP A 22 -3.54 -74.35 33.71
C ASP A 22 -4.66 -73.31 33.95
N GLU A 23 -5.10 -72.64 32.88
CA GLU A 23 -6.10 -71.55 32.94
C GLU A 23 -7.49 -72.05 33.39
N THR A 24 -7.68 -73.37 33.39
CA THR A 24 -8.91 -74.05 33.82
C THR A 24 -8.87 -74.56 35.26
N ASP A 25 -7.73 -74.45 35.96
CA ASP A 25 -7.62 -74.89 37.35
C ASP A 25 -8.31 -73.89 38.30
N PRO A 26 -9.29 -74.31 39.11
CA PRO A 26 -9.93 -73.46 40.11
C PRO A 26 -8.93 -72.80 41.07
N ALA A 27 -7.77 -73.41 41.33
CA ALA A 27 -6.73 -72.78 42.14
C ALA A 27 -6.12 -71.53 41.46
N THR A 28 -5.92 -71.57 40.14
CA THR A 28 -5.43 -70.43 39.34
C THR A 28 -6.47 -69.31 39.30
N ILE A 29 -7.75 -69.63 39.17
CA ILE A 29 -8.84 -68.64 39.18
C ILE A 29 -8.96 -67.97 40.55
N ILE A 30 -8.88 -68.72 41.65
CA ILE A 30 -8.89 -68.15 43.02
C ILE A 30 -7.68 -67.25 43.23
N GLN A 31 -6.51 -67.62 42.71
CA GLN A 31 -5.31 -66.78 42.76
C GLN A 31 -5.51 -65.48 41.98
N ASP A 32 -6.07 -65.52 40.77
CA ASP A 32 -6.32 -64.32 39.97
C ASP A 32 -7.33 -63.38 40.64
N ILE A 33 -8.37 -63.91 41.27
CA ILE A 33 -9.29 -63.12 42.11
C ILE A 33 -8.55 -62.50 43.29
N GLY A 34 -7.68 -63.25 43.97
CA GLY A 34 -6.86 -62.74 45.08
C GLY A 34 -5.91 -61.62 44.66
N ILE A 35 -5.24 -61.75 43.50
CA ILE A 35 -4.40 -60.72 42.90
C ILE A 35 -5.24 -59.48 42.57
N GLN A 36 -6.43 -59.66 42.00
CA GLN A 36 -7.32 -58.55 41.67
C GLN A 36 -7.78 -57.79 42.93
N MET A 37 -8.08 -58.50 44.01
CA MET A 37 -8.41 -57.88 45.31
C MET A 37 -7.22 -57.10 45.89
N LEU A 38 -6.00 -57.64 45.77
CA LEU A 38 -4.78 -56.94 46.18
C LEU A 38 -4.50 -55.69 45.34
N LEU A 39 -4.73 -55.75 44.02
CA LEU A 39 -4.61 -54.59 43.14
C LEU A 39 -5.63 -53.50 43.47
N ASN A 40 -6.86 -53.88 43.83
CA ASN A 40 -7.86 -52.93 44.30
C ASN A 40 -7.43 -52.28 45.64
N THR A 41 -6.82 -53.06 46.53
CA THR A 41 -6.27 -52.55 47.79
C THR A 41 -5.08 -51.61 47.55
N GLN A 42 -4.21 -51.95 46.60
CA GLN A 42 -3.10 -51.09 46.17
C GLN A 42 -3.62 -49.77 45.57
N LYS A 43 -4.63 -49.82 44.70
CA LYS A 43 -5.28 -48.62 44.17
C LYS A 43 -5.88 -47.76 45.28
N ALA A 44 -6.55 -48.37 46.26
CA ALA A 44 -7.09 -47.65 47.41
C ALA A 44 -5.99 -47.02 48.28
N LEU A 45 -4.86 -47.72 48.50
CA LEU A 45 -3.68 -47.19 49.20
C LEU A 45 -3.01 -46.04 48.43
N GLN A 46 -2.92 -46.15 47.10
CA GLN A 46 -2.42 -45.07 46.25
C GLN A 46 -3.33 -43.83 46.33
N GLN A 47 -4.66 -44.03 46.26
CA GLN A 47 -5.64 -42.95 46.46
C GLN A 47 -5.55 -42.33 47.87
N MET A 48 -5.17 -43.12 48.89
CA MET A 48 -5.00 -42.63 50.26
C MET A 48 -3.89 -41.59 50.36
N MET A 49 -2.80 -41.74 49.58
CA MET A 49 -1.75 -40.75 49.48
C MET A 49 -2.28 -39.44 48.91
N ASP A 50 -3.10 -39.50 47.86
CA ASP A 50 -3.74 -38.31 47.27
C ASP A 50 -4.71 -37.63 48.24
N VAL A 51 -5.46 -38.41 49.04
CA VAL A 51 -6.36 -37.88 50.08
C VAL A 51 -5.59 -37.21 51.22
N HIS A 52 -4.54 -37.85 51.75
CA HIS A 52 -3.71 -37.26 52.80
C HIS A 52 -2.98 -36.01 52.31
N HIS A 53 -2.53 -36.04 51.05
CA HIS A 53 -1.92 -34.92 50.38
C HIS A 53 -2.90 -33.74 50.27
N ARG A 54 -4.14 -33.97 49.80
CA ARG A 54 -5.22 -32.96 49.78
C ARG A 54 -5.56 -32.40 51.16
N LEU A 55 -5.63 -33.24 52.19
CA LEU A 55 -5.88 -32.79 53.57
C LEU A 55 -4.73 -31.97 54.16
N TYR A 56 -3.49 -32.25 53.77
CA TYR A 56 -2.31 -31.46 54.15
C TYR A 56 -2.31 -30.10 53.47
N VAL A 57 -2.63 -30.11 52.18
CA VAL A 57 -2.81 -28.95 51.30
C VAL A 57 -3.93 -28.06 51.88
N ASN A 58 -5.15 -28.56 52.12
CA ASN A 58 -6.24 -27.77 52.72
C ASN A 58 -5.96 -27.18 54.14
N ARG A 59 -4.86 -27.57 54.80
CA ARG A 59 -4.42 -27.03 56.10
C ARG A 59 -3.28 -26.02 56.00
N MET A 60 -2.65 -25.91 54.83
CA MET A 60 -1.66 -24.90 54.55
C MET A 60 -2.38 -23.58 54.22
N PRO A 61 -1.91 -22.43 54.74
CA PRO A 61 -2.37 -21.13 54.28
C PRO A 61 -1.78 -20.85 52.90
N TYR A 62 -2.33 -21.47 51.86
CA TYR A 62 -2.00 -21.10 50.49
C TYR A 62 -3.25 -20.65 49.75
N GLN A 63 -2.99 -19.95 48.65
CA GLN A 63 -4.01 -19.50 47.73
C GLN A 63 -3.75 -20.09 46.36
N ARG A 64 -4.76 -20.69 45.72
CA ARG A 64 -4.72 -21.03 44.30
C ARG A 64 -4.85 -19.78 43.44
N LEU A 65 -4.05 -19.66 42.37
CA LEU A 65 -4.22 -18.60 41.38
C LEU A 65 -5.48 -18.91 40.54
N TYR A 66 -6.53 -18.11 40.72
CA TYR A 66 -7.78 -18.29 39.97
C TYR A 66 -7.71 -17.68 38.57
N ALA A 67 -8.55 -18.18 37.67
CA ALA A 67 -8.68 -17.65 36.32
C ALA A 67 -9.19 -16.21 36.37
N SER A 68 -8.54 -15.27 35.69
CA SER A 68 -9.04 -13.90 35.49
C SER A 68 -10.03 -13.85 34.34
N PRO A 69 -10.91 -12.84 34.23
CA PRO A 69 -11.88 -12.79 33.15
C PRO A 69 -11.19 -12.85 31.77
N PHE A 70 -11.82 -13.57 30.84
CA PHE A 70 -11.37 -13.52 29.45
C PHE A 70 -11.59 -12.13 28.87
N MET A 71 -10.77 -11.77 27.90
CA MET A 71 -10.97 -10.56 27.10
C MET A 71 -11.10 -10.91 25.61
N THR A 72 -11.90 -10.11 24.90
CA THR A 72 -12.01 -10.15 23.44
C THR A 72 -12.28 -8.75 22.89
N CYS A 73 -11.99 -8.52 21.62
CA CYS A 73 -12.28 -7.28 20.93
C CYS A 73 -13.60 -7.37 20.15
N LEU A 74 -14.50 -6.40 20.37
CA LEU A 74 -15.74 -6.27 19.62
C LEU A 74 -15.70 -5.10 18.64
N GLN A 75 -16.23 -5.33 17.44
CA GLN A 75 -16.57 -4.30 16.48
C GLN A 75 -18.06 -3.94 16.60
N LEU A 76 -18.36 -2.67 16.83
CA LEU A 76 -19.73 -2.17 16.97
C LEU A 76 -20.11 -1.32 15.76
N HIS A 77 -21.09 -1.76 14.97
CA HIS A 77 -21.54 -0.99 13.81
C HIS A 77 -22.69 -0.07 14.19
N PRO A 78 -22.52 1.27 14.20
CA PRO A 78 -23.61 2.18 14.47
C PRO A 78 -24.69 2.08 13.38
N SER A 79 -25.95 2.24 13.78
CA SER A 79 -27.07 2.37 12.84
C SER A 79 -26.93 3.68 12.04
N LEU A 80 -27.19 3.65 10.74
CA LEU A 80 -27.07 4.82 9.84
C LEU A 80 -27.90 6.04 10.29
N ALA A 81 -28.98 5.81 11.04
CA ALA A 81 -29.85 6.87 11.55
C ALA A 81 -29.26 7.68 12.72
N TYR A 82 -28.15 7.23 13.33
CA TYR A 82 -27.58 7.86 14.51
C TYR A 82 -26.11 8.21 14.29
N GLN A 83 -25.69 9.39 14.78
CA GLN A 83 -24.30 9.84 14.82
C GLN A 83 -23.83 9.97 16.27
N GLY A 84 -22.59 9.56 16.55
CA GLY A 84 -21.96 9.76 17.86
C GLY A 84 -22.63 8.96 18.98
N VAL A 85 -22.79 7.65 18.81
CA VAL A 85 -23.43 6.79 19.82
C VAL A 85 -22.41 6.46 20.90
N LEU A 86 -22.59 7.00 22.11
CA LEU A 86 -21.76 6.65 23.27
C LEU A 86 -22.20 5.31 23.86
N VAL A 87 -21.29 4.34 23.93
CA VAL A 87 -21.40 3.12 24.72
C VAL A 87 -20.49 3.30 25.93
N LYS A 88 -21.06 3.23 27.13
CA LYS A 88 -20.31 3.45 28.36
C LYS A 88 -19.57 2.19 28.81
N LYS A 89 -18.50 2.38 29.56
CA LYS A 89 -17.89 1.37 30.40
C LYS A 89 -18.96 0.66 31.23
N ASP A 90 -18.76 -0.63 31.44
CA ASP A 90 -19.67 -1.54 32.13
C ASP A 90 -21.02 -1.76 31.41
N THR A 91 -21.16 -1.37 30.14
CA THR A 91 -22.30 -1.80 29.32
C THR A 91 -22.24 -3.30 29.09
N HIS A 92 -23.36 -4.00 29.34
CA HIS A 92 -23.41 -5.47 29.32
C HIS A 92 -23.83 -6.03 27.95
N PHE A 93 -23.14 -7.09 27.54
CA PHE A 93 -23.44 -7.92 26.37
C PHE A 93 -23.40 -9.40 26.77
N TYR A 94 -23.86 -10.27 25.87
CA TYR A 94 -23.74 -11.71 26.01
C TYR A 94 -23.08 -12.28 24.77
N ILE A 95 -22.15 -13.21 24.97
CA ILE A 95 -21.49 -13.97 23.91
C ILE A 95 -22.01 -15.41 23.93
N GLN A 96 -22.33 -15.94 22.76
CA GLN A 96 -22.89 -17.28 22.60
C GLN A 96 -21.78 -18.34 22.51
N GLY A 97 -21.42 -18.95 23.64
CA GLY A 97 -20.58 -20.17 23.69
C GLY A 97 -21.43 -21.44 23.90
N SER A 98 -20.87 -22.44 24.58
CA SER A 98 -21.64 -23.58 25.13
C SER A 98 -22.74 -23.14 26.09
N ALA A 99 -22.53 -22.02 26.80
CA ALA A 99 -23.53 -21.27 27.54
C ALA A 99 -23.47 -19.78 27.16
N LEU A 100 -24.48 -19.01 27.58
CA LEU A 100 -24.47 -17.55 27.41
C LEU A 100 -23.54 -16.91 28.44
N LEU A 101 -22.43 -16.36 27.96
CA LEU A 101 -21.42 -15.74 28.80
C LEU A 101 -21.64 -14.23 28.86
N PRO A 102 -21.89 -13.66 30.05
CA PRO A 102 -22.02 -12.21 30.21
C PRO A 102 -20.65 -11.55 30.05
N VAL A 103 -20.60 -10.46 29.28
CA VAL A 103 -19.41 -9.63 29.13
C VAL A 103 -19.77 -8.17 29.34
N LYS A 104 -18.79 -7.36 29.72
CA LYS A 104 -18.96 -5.92 29.91
C LYS A 104 -17.88 -5.14 29.19
N VAL A 105 -18.22 -3.94 28.74
CA VAL A 105 -17.30 -3.04 28.03
C VAL A 105 -16.26 -2.48 28.99
N LYS A 106 -14.97 -2.59 28.65
CA LYS A 106 -13.84 -2.15 29.50
C LYS A 106 -13.75 -0.62 29.60
N GLU A 107 -14.11 0.09 28.53
CA GLU A 107 -13.94 1.54 28.39
C GLU A 107 -15.03 2.21 27.56
N ASP A 108 -15.27 3.50 27.79
CA ASP A 108 -16.19 4.29 26.98
C ASP A 108 -15.76 4.31 25.50
N ILE A 109 -16.71 4.12 24.58
CA ILE A 109 -16.49 4.27 23.13
C ILE A 109 -17.58 5.11 22.48
N CYS A 110 -17.18 6.04 21.63
CA CYS A 110 -18.08 6.82 20.78
C CYS A 110 -18.10 6.23 19.37
N LEU A 111 -19.23 5.66 18.95
CA LEU A 111 -19.37 5.06 17.62
C LEU A 111 -19.53 6.15 16.55
N GLN A 112 -18.73 6.07 15.49
CA GLN A 112 -18.67 7.03 14.39
C GLN A 112 -18.83 6.32 13.04
N HIS A 113 -19.25 7.06 12.01
CA HIS A 113 -19.28 6.55 10.62
C HIS A 113 -17.98 6.87 9.85
N THR A 114 -16.96 7.36 10.55
CA THR A 114 -15.67 7.73 9.99
C THR A 114 -14.81 6.49 9.83
N SER A 115 -14.34 6.25 8.62
CA SER A 115 -13.49 5.12 8.23
C SER A 115 -12.34 5.56 7.34
N ILE A 116 -11.31 4.71 7.24
CA ILE A 116 -10.21 4.91 6.29
C ILE A 116 -10.70 4.40 4.93
N GLN A 117 -10.71 5.30 3.96
CA GLN A 117 -11.12 5.00 2.58
C GLN A 117 -9.94 4.46 1.77
N GLU A 118 -8.78 5.10 1.88
CA GLU A 118 -7.59 4.82 1.08
C GLU A 118 -6.31 5.08 1.87
N VAL A 119 -5.24 4.37 1.49
CA VAL A 119 -3.92 4.52 2.08
C VAL A 119 -2.89 4.83 1.00
N PHE A 120 -2.01 5.79 1.27
CA PHE A 120 -0.92 6.14 0.39
C PHE A 120 0.40 6.09 1.16
N PHE A 121 1.45 5.56 0.55
CA PHE A 121 2.80 5.61 1.10
C PHE A 121 3.64 6.55 0.26
N ALA A 122 4.27 7.52 0.91
CA ALA A 122 5.23 8.41 0.28
C ALA A 122 6.63 8.11 0.82
N ASP A 123 7.50 7.69 -0.09
CA ASP A 123 8.90 7.36 0.16
C ASP A 123 9.79 8.46 -0.43
N PRO A 124 10.46 9.26 0.41
CA PRO A 124 11.32 10.35 -0.03
C PRO A 124 12.65 9.88 -0.64
N GLU A 125 13.14 8.68 -0.35
CA GLU A 125 14.41 8.15 -0.88
C GLU A 125 14.29 7.84 -2.37
N HIS A 126 13.20 7.15 -2.75
CA HIS A 126 12.90 6.83 -4.15
C HIS A 126 11.97 7.84 -4.81
N ARG A 127 11.52 8.88 -4.09
CA ARG A 127 10.48 9.86 -4.52
C ARG A 127 9.25 9.16 -5.11
N SER A 128 8.81 8.09 -4.47
CA SER A 128 7.71 7.26 -4.96
C SER A 128 6.47 7.44 -4.09
N ILE A 129 5.29 7.37 -4.72
CA ILE A 129 4.00 7.42 -4.04
C ILE A 129 3.21 6.20 -4.45
N THR A 130 2.93 5.30 -3.52
CA THR A 130 2.16 4.08 -3.78
C THR A 130 0.76 4.22 -3.20
N HIS A 131 -0.27 3.98 -4.02
CA HIS A 131 -1.66 3.95 -3.58
C HIS A 131 -2.08 2.51 -3.29
N ILE A 132 -2.55 2.26 -2.07
CA ILE A 132 -2.98 0.93 -1.62
C ILE A 132 -4.46 0.98 -1.23
N PRO A 133 -5.34 0.25 -1.94
CA PRO A 133 -6.75 0.18 -1.57
C PRO A 133 -6.94 -0.60 -0.27
N VAL A 134 -7.80 -0.10 0.63
CA VAL A 134 -8.03 -0.65 1.99
C VAL A 134 -8.60 -2.08 1.98
N CYS A 135 -9.15 -2.55 0.85
CA CYS A 135 -9.66 -3.91 0.71
C CYS A 135 -8.59 -5.00 0.50
N LYS A 136 -7.31 -4.62 0.44
CA LYS A 136 -6.15 -5.52 0.41
C LYS A 136 -5.37 -5.40 1.71
N ASP A 137 -4.61 -6.44 2.06
CA ASP A 137 -3.58 -6.28 3.08
C ASP A 137 -2.65 -5.13 2.66
N ILE A 138 -2.36 -4.21 3.57
CA ILE A 138 -1.54 -3.04 3.37
C ILE A 138 -0.10 -3.38 3.80
N PRO A 139 0.80 -3.77 2.87
CA PRO A 139 2.20 -3.94 3.22
C PRO A 139 2.76 -2.60 3.70
N LEU A 140 3.37 -2.56 4.89
CA LEU A 140 4.18 -1.42 5.28
C LEU A 140 5.61 -1.57 4.75
N VAL A 141 6.02 -2.76 4.28
CA VAL A 141 7.33 -2.99 3.64
C VAL A 141 7.33 -2.50 2.18
N GLN A 142 8.43 -1.86 1.77
CA GLN A 142 8.66 -1.36 0.41
C GLN A 142 8.53 -2.45 -0.69
N GLN A 143 7.71 -2.09 -1.69
CA GLN A 143 7.69 -2.48 -3.10
C GLN A 143 6.93 -3.74 -3.57
N THR A 144 5.94 -3.49 -4.45
CA THR A 144 5.62 -4.22 -5.70
C THR A 144 4.48 -3.55 -6.48
N GLU A 145 3.68 -2.64 -5.88
CA GLU A 145 2.63 -1.91 -6.59
C GLU A 145 3.18 -0.66 -7.32
N GLU A 146 2.61 -0.35 -8.49
CA GLU A 146 3.03 0.77 -9.34
C GLU A 146 2.88 2.12 -8.61
N SER A 147 3.94 2.92 -8.64
CA SER A 147 3.94 4.28 -8.11
C SER A 147 3.00 5.16 -8.96
N ILE A 148 2.09 5.89 -8.31
CA ILE A 148 1.27 6.91 -8.97
C ILE A 148 2.05 8.20 -9.24
N GLN A 149 3.32 8.25 -8.83
CA GLN A 149 4.17 9.40 -9.05
C GLN A 149 4.41 9.61 -10.54
N ARG A 150 3.99 10.78 -11.02
CA ARG A 150 4.20 11.24 -12.38
C ARG A 150 4.64 12.69 -12.35
N TYR A 151 5.73 13.00 -13.05
CA TYR A 151 6.17 14.38 -13.29
C TYR A 151 6.09 14.63 -14.80
N ALA A 152 5.09 15.37 -15.23
CA ALA A 152 4.89 15.66 -16.65
C ALA A 152 4.36 17.08 -16.86
N LEU A 153 4.77 17.70 -17.95
CA LEU A 153 4.23 18.97 -18.44
C LEU A 153 3.65 18.73 -19.82
N GLN A 154 2.40 19.13 -20.01
CA GLN A 154 1.73 19.08 -21.31
C GLN A 154 1.27 20.47 -21.71
N PHE A 155 1.41 20.79 -22.99
CA PHE A 155 0.84 22.01 -23.55
C PHE A 155 0.25 21.75 -24.94
N CYS A 156 -0.86 22.40 -25.21
CA CYS A 156 -1.65 22.19 -26.43
C CYS A 156 -1.63 23.44 -27.31
N VAL A 157 -1.56 23.25 -28.62
CA VAL A 157 -1.72 24.30 -29.63
C VAL A 157 -2.63 23.81 -30.75
N GLY A 158 -3.43 24.70 -31.34
CA GLY A 158 -4.13 24.41 -32.59
C GLY A 158 -3.21 24.03 -33.75
N ASN A 159 -3.80 23.64 -34.89
CA ASN A 159 -3.04 23.27 -36.09
C ASN A 159 -2.33 24.47 -36.72
N ILE A 160 -1.11 24.74 -36.27
CA ILE A 160 -0.26 25.81 -36.78
C ILE A 160 0.44 25.45 -38.09
N PHE A 161 0.44 24.18 -38.49
CA PHE A 161 1.21 23.68 -39.64
C PHE A 161 0.40 23.48 -40.92
N LYS A 162 -0.89 23.14 -40.89
CA LYS A 162 -1.80 23.05 -42.07
C LYS A 162 -1.09 22.72 -43.41
N ARG A 163 -0.88 21.43 -43.74
CA ARG A 163 -0.19 20.93 -44.96
C ARG A 163 1.29 21.33 -45.16
N ARG A 164 1.99 21.80 -44.12
CA ARG A 164 3.43 22.04 -44.21
C ARG A 164 4.20 20.76 -44.53
N LYS A 165 5.16 20.82 -45.46
CA LYS A 165 6.09 19.70 -45.71
C LYS A 165 7.30 19.87 -44.79
N HIS A 166 7.65 18.81 -44.06
CA HIS A 166 8.72 18.83 -43.06
C HIS A 166 8.67 20.02 -42.09
N PRO A 167 7.56 20.21 -41.34
CA PRO A 167 7.40 21.36 -40.45
C PRO A 167 8.50 21.45 -39.40
N VAL A 168 8.92 22.68 -39.10
CA VAL A 168 9.78 22.99 -37.95
C VAL A 168 9.03 23.89 -36.99
N CYS A 169 9.11 23.61 -35.69
CA CYS A 169 8.58 24.45 -34.63
C CYS A 169 9.60 24.66 -33.53
N GLU A 170 9.78 25.93 -33.17
CA GLU A 170 10.65 26.37 -32.09
C GLU A 170 9.79 26.55 -30.83
N VAL A 171 10.19 25.93 -29.72
CA VAL A 171 9.52 26.03 -28.41
C VAL A 171 10.44 26.74 -27.44
N TYR A 172 9.96 27.85 -26.89
CA TYR A 172 10.69 28.71 -25.97
C TYR A 172 10.11 28.58 -24.56
N PHE A 173 11.01 28.44 -23.59
CA PHE A 173 10.70 28.50 -22.16
C PHE A 173 11.30 29.79 -21.59
N GLU A 174 10.45 30.72 -21.16
CA GLU A 174 10.90 31.94 -20.48
C GLU A 174 11.15 31.62 -19.00
N THR A 175 12.39 31.85 -18.58
CA THR A 175 12.89 31.63 -17.22
C THR A 175 14.15 32.47 -16.99
N ALA A 176 14.67 32.48 -15.76
CA ALA A 176 15.88 33.23 -15.40
C ALA A 176 17.10 32.79 -16.25
N GLN A 177 17.77 33.77 -16.85
CA GLN A 177 18.80 33.54 -17.89
C GLN A 177 19.99 32.69 -17.43
N ALA A 178 20.32 32.72 -16.12
CA ALA A 178 21.39 31.92 -15.53
C ALA A 178 21.11 30.40 -15.56
N GLN A 179 19.85 29.98 -15.60
CA GLN A 179 19.43 28.58 -15.52
C GLN A 179 18.94 28.00 -16.86
N LYS A 180 18.71 28.86 -17.86
CA LYS A 180 18.09 28.48 -19.14
C LYS A 180 18.91 27.44 -19.92
N LYS A 181 20.21 27.65 -20.08
CA LYS A 181 21.07 26.73 -20.86
C LYS A 181 21.13 25.33 -20.25
N SER A 182 21.32 25.24 -18.93
CA SER A 182 21.31 23.97 -18.20
C SER A 182 19.94 23.28 -18.26
N PHE A 183 18.86 24.06 -18.23
CA PHE A 183 17.50 23.53 -18.32
C PHE A 183 17.21 22.94 -19.70
N LEU A 184 17.56 23.64 -20.79
CA LEU A 184 17.39 23.12 -22.15
C LEU A 184 18.18 21.83 -22.38
N THR A 185 19.41 21.74 -21.85
CA THR A 185 20.21 20.51 -21.89
C THR A 185 19.60 19.38 -21.05
N TRP A 186 18.93 19.70 -19.96
CA TRP A 186 18.19 18.70 -19.18
C TRP A 186 16.95 18.20 -19.94
N LEU A 187 16.21 19.07 -20.62
CA LEU A 187 15.03 18.70 -21.42
C LEU A 187 15.34 17.76 -22.60
N THR A 188 16.59 17.74 -23.08
CA THR A 188 17.06 16.85 -24.16
C THR A 188 17.87 15.66 -23.67
N SER A 189 18.02 15.52 -22.35
CA SER A 189 18.74 14.40 -21.72
C SER A 189 17.90 13.12 -21.67
N ALA A 190 18.52 12.00 -21.30
CA ALA A 190 17.83 10.73 -21.09
C ALA A 190 16.83 10.75 -19.90
N SER A 191 16.87 11.78 -19.05
CA SER A 191 15.97 11.94 -17.91
C SER A 191 14.55 12.34 -18.33
N VAL A 192 14.37 12.84 -19.55
CA VAL A 192 13.11 13.38 -20.07
C VAL A 192 12.72 12.66 -21.36
N ARG A 193 11.44 12.29 -21.47
CA ARG A 193 10.85 11.74 -22.70
C ARG A 193 9.81 12.70 -23.23
N TRP A 194 9.92 13.01 -24.52
CA TRP A 194 8.93 13.78 -25.24
C TRP A 194 8.00 12.84 -26.02
N SER A 195 6.72 13.17 -26.05
CA SER A 195 5.72 12.57 -26.94
C SER A 195 4.84 13.67 -27.50
N ILE A 196 4.42 13.52 -28.75
CA ILE A 196 3.59 14.49 -29.45
C ILE A 196 2.38 13.76 -30.02
N CYS A 197 1.19 14.29 -29.77
CA CYS A 197 -0.04 13.72 -30.31
C CYS A 197 -0.78 14.73 -31.20
N TRP A 198 -1.41 14.24 -32.25
CA TRP A 198 -2.36 14.96 -33.10
C TRP A 198 -3.74 14.31 -32.95
N GLU A 199 -4.74 15.06 -32.46
CA GLU A 199 -6.12 14.54 -32.28
C GLU A 199 -6.16 13.15 -31.60
N ASP A 200 -5.40 13.02 -30.49
CA ASP A 200 -5.20 11.81 -29.69
C ASP A 200 -4.34 10.68 -30.31
N GLU A 201 -3.90 10.82 -31.56
CA GLU A 201 -2.95 9.88 -32.19
C GLU A 201 -1.49 10.28 -31.93
N VAL A 202 -0.69 9.35 -31.41
CA VAL A 202 0.74 9.56 -31.17
C VAL A 202 1.48 9.68 -32.51
N ARG A 203 2.31 10.70 -32.63
CA ARG A 203 3.21 10.90 -33.78
C ARG A 203 4.62 10.48 -33.42
N ASP A 204 5.22 9.68 -34.29
CA ASP A 204 6.62 9.23 -34.19
C ASP A 204 7.54 9.89 -35.25
N ASP A 205 6.96 10.70 -36.14
CA ASP A 205 7.65 11.30 -37.29
C ASP A 205 8.34 12.63 -36.92
N TRP A 206 9.10 12.68 -35.83
CA TRP A 206 9.78 13.92 -35.44
C TRP A 206 11.15 13.70 -34.82
N THR A 207 11.97 14.74 -34.89
CA THR A 207 13.27 14.84 -34.25
C THR A 207 13.36 16.12 -33.44
N LEU A 208 14.04 16.02 -32.29
CA LEU A 208 14.26 17.14 -31.37
C LEU A 208 15.71 17.57 -31.43
N MET A 209 15.95 18.86 -31.68
CA MET A 209 17.25 19.49 -31.61
C MET A 209 17.24 20.62 -30.58
N GLN A 210 18.37 20.82 -29.89
CA GLN A 210 18.57 21.92 -28.95
C GLN A 210 19.34 23.05 -29.65
N ASP A 211 18.80 24.27 -29.59
CA ASP A 211 19.52 25.51 -29.91
C ASP A 211 19.97 26.22 -28.60
N GLU A 212 20.69 27.34 -28.69
CA GLU A 212 21.18 28.10 -27.54
C GLU A 212 20.04 28.58 -26.61
N ASP A 213 18.87 28.88 -27.20
CA ASP A 213 17.78 29.57 -26.52
C ASP A 213 16.42 28.85 -26.55
N HIS A 214 16.27 27.76 -27.31
CA HIS A 214 14.99 27.08 -27.52
C HIS A 214 15.17 25.62 -27.95
N LEU A 215 14.05 24.90 -28.03
CA LEU A 215 13.98 23.55 -28.59
C LEU A 215 13.35 23.57 -29.98
N CYS A 216 13.92 22.83 -30.93
CA CYS A 216 13.44 22.71 -32.29
C CYS A 216 12.86 21.31 -32.54
N PHE A 217 11.56 21.25 -32.82
CA PHE A 217 10.88 20.04 -33.25
C PHE A 217 10.78 20.02 -34.78
N HIS A 218 11.40 19.04 -35.41
CA HIS A 218 11.41 18.82 -36.85
C HIS A 218 10.53 17.62 -37.17
N PHE A 219 9.41 17.85 -37.84
CA PHE A 219 8.50 16.82 -38.27
C PHE A 219 8.87 16.31 -39.67
N HIS A 220 8.65 15.03 -39.93
CA HIS A 220 9.03 14.37 -41.18
C HIS A 220 7.84 14.18 -42.12
N GLU A 221 6.62 14.13 -41.61
CA GLU A 221 5.41 14.09 -42.42
C GLU A 221 4.62 15.40 -42.34
N ALA A 222 3.66 15.55 -43.25
CA ALA A 222 2.81 16.73 -43.30
C ALA A 222 1.65 16.64 -42.29
N PHE A 223 1.01 17.78 -42.04
CA PHE A 223 -0.21 17.88 -41.25
C PHE A 223 -1.45 18.04 -42.14
N PRO A 224 -2.64 17.56 -41.73
CA PRO A 224 -3.86 17.81 -42.48
C PRO A 224 -4.18 19.31 -42.52
N ILE A 225 -5.05 19.71 -43.46
CA ILE A 225 -5.52 21.10 -43.61
C ILE A 225 -6.62 21.45 -42.59
N SER A 226 -7.28 20.43 -42.02
CA SER A 226 -8.34 20.59 -41.03
C SER A 226 -7.84 21.26 -39.76
N GLU A 227 -8.75 21.89 -39.03
CA GLU A 227 -8.49 22.23 -37.63
C GLU A 227 -8.23 20.96 -36.83
N GLY A 228 -7.44 21.08 -35.77
CA GLY A 228 -7.07 19.98 -34.88
C GLY A 228 -6.11 20.48 -33.80
N THR A 229 -5.88 19.65 -32.78
CA THR A 229 -5.04 20.01 -31.63
C THR A 229 -3.76 19.19 -31.63
N LEU A 230 -2.64 19.88 -31.51
CA LEU A 230 -1.32 19.31 -31.32
C LEU A 230 -0.96 19.40 -29.83
N VAL A 231 -0.60 18.26 -29.25
CA VAL A 231 -0.32 18.14 -27.82
C VAL A 231 1.13 17.73 -27.63
N PHE A 232 1.92 18.59 -26.99
CA PHE A 232 3.29 18.28 -26.60
C PHE A 232 3.29 17.81 -25.15
N THR A 233 3.83 16.62 -24.89
CA THR A 233 3.94 16.07 -23.55
C THR A 233 5.40 15.77 -23.24
N MET A 234 5.91 16.42 -22.19
CA MET A 234 7.20 16.15 -21.57
C MET A 234 6.97 15.32 -20.32
N GLU A 235 7.61 14.17 -20.19
CA GLU A 235 7.53 13.30 -19.01
C GLU A 235 8.92 13.01 -18.46
N VAL A 236 9.08 13.13 -17.13
CA VAL A 236 10.35 12.90 -16.45
C VAL A 236 10.42 11.45 -15.99
N PHE A 237 11.44 10.73 -16.45
CA PHE A 237 11.68 9.34 -16.09
C PHE A 237 12.69 9.19 -14.94
N ASP A 238 13.66 10.11 -14.85
CA ASP A 238 14.60 10.17 -13.74
C ASP A 238 14.22 11.30 -12.77
N VAL A 239 13.35 10.93 -11.81
CA VAL A 239 12.81 11.84 -10.79
C VAL A 239 13.85 12.41 -9.83
N MET A 240 15.08 11.87 -9.81
CA MET A 240 16.15 12.36 -8.94
C MET A 240 16.81 13.63 -9.49
N THR A 241 16.65 13.90 -10.80
CA THR A 241 17.29 15.03 -11.51
C THR A 241 16.39 16.26 -11.65
N LEU A 242 15.24 16.30 -10.96
CA LEU A 242 14.26 17.37 -11.12
C LEU A 242 14.84 18.77 -10.82
N PRO A 243 14.76 19.72 -11.78
CA PRO A 243 15.19 21.09 -11.56
C PRO A 243 14.15 21.86 -10.73
N SER A 244 14.63 22.64 -9.76
CA SER A 244 13.79 23.64 -9.07
C SER A 244 13.75 24.92 -9.91
N LEU A 245 12.82 25.00 -10.87
CA LEU A 245 12.74 26.06 -11.86
C LEU A 245 11.34 26.68 -11.93
N TYR A 246 11.27 28.01 -11.93
CA TYR A 246 10.06 28.75 -12.27
C TYR A 246 10.05 29.06 -13.77
N ILE A 247 8.89 28.87 -14.40
CA ILE A 247 8.64 29.20 -15.81
C ILE A 247 7.68 30.37 -15.85
N ASP A 248 8.10 31.46 -16.50
CA ASP A 248 7.30 32.66 -16.68
C ASP A 248 6.29 32.48 -17.82
N SER A 249 6.72 31.87 -18.92
CA SER A 249 5.85 31.54 -20.05
C SER A 249 6.42 30.45 -20.95
N ILE A 250 5.54 29.83 -21.73
CA ILE A 250 5.89 28.92 -22.82
C ILE A 250 5.25 29.49 -24.08
N PHE A 251 6.02 29.61 -25.16
CA PHE A 251 5.49 30.03 -26.45
C PHE A 251 6.23 29.34 -27.59
N LEU A 252 5.55 29.27 -28.74
CA LEU A 252 6.05 28.63 -29.93
C LEU A 252 6.29 29.67 -31.03
N ARG A 253 7.23 29.37 -31.93
CA ARG A 253 7.48 30.13 -33.16
C ARG A 253 7.63 29.20 -34.35
N ILE A 254 7.18 29.70 -35.50
CA ILE A 254 7.35 29.05 -36.79
C ILE A 254 8.48 29.80 -37.51
N PRO A 255 9.63 29.15 -37.78
CA PRO A 255 10.70 29.80 -38.54
C PRO A 255 10.23 30.12 -39.97
N PRO A 256 10.70 31.23 -40.55
CA PRO A 256 10.37 31.59 -41.92
C PRO A 256 10.88 30.51 -42.88
N ALA A 257 10.08 30.21 -43.90
CA ALA A 257 10.46 29.27 -44.94
C ALA A 257 10.08 29.81 -46.32
N SER A 258 10.70 29.23 -47.34
CA SER A 258 10.44 29.56 -48.72
C SER A 258 10.27 28.30 -49.55
N SER A 259 9.33 28.32 -50.47
CA SER A 259 9.04 27.20 -51.38
C SER A 259 8.82 27.70 -52.81
N TYR A 260 9.00 26.79 -53.77
CA TYR A 260 8.43 26.95 -55.10
C TYR A 260 6.92 26.63 -55.05
N PRO A 261 6.11 27.19 -55.95
CA PRO A 261 4.72 26.80 -56.11
C PRO A 261 4.61 25.29 -56.36
N ASP A 262 3.63 24.65 -55.72
CA ASP A 262 3.35 23.23 -55.91
C ASP A 262 2.66 22.97 -57.26
N SER A 263 1.87 23.92 -57.75
CA SER A 263 1.19 23.84 -59.05
C SER A 263 0.87 25.24 -59.57
N ILE A 264 0.93 25.39 -60.88
CA ILE A 264 0.56 26.59 -61.61
C ILE A 264 -0.32 26.19 -62.78
N SER A 265 -1.44 26.88 -62.97
CA SER A 265 -2.34 26.64 -64.10
C SER A 265 -2.68 27.93 -64.80
N VAL A 266 -2.49 27.98 -66.12
CA VAL A 266 -2.75 29.14 -66.98
C VAL A 266 -3.88 28.77 -67.93
N GLN A 267 -5.02 29.45 -67.85
CA GLN A 267 -6.21 29.10 -68.66
C GLN A 267 -6.57 27.60 -68.58
N ASP A 268 -6.63 27.05 -67.38
CA ASP A 268 -6.99 25.66 -67.10
C ASP A 268 -5.98 24.61 -67.64
N MET A 269 -4.83 25.06 -68.17
CA MET A 269 -3.69 24.19 -68.52
C MET A 269 -2.67 24.18 -67.39
N GLU A 270 -2.21 23.01 -66.96
CA GLU A 270 -1.14 22.89 -65.97
C GLU A 270 0.23 23.20 -66.59
N GLU A 271 0.97 24.10 -65.95
CA GLU A 271 2.26 24.61 -66.43
C GLU A 271 3.38 24.25 -65.45
N ASN A 272 4.63 24.29 -65.94
CA ASN A 272 5.79 24.05 -65.09
C ASN A 272 5.97 25.21 -64.08
N PRO A 273 5.92 24.97 -62.76
CA PRO A 273 6.06 26.03 -61.75
C PRO A 273 7.37 26.84 -61.81
N GLY A 274 8.42 26.26 -62.39
CA GLY A 274 9.72 26.91 -62.55
C GLY A 274 9.79 27.92 -63.71
N HIS A 275 8.93 27.76 -64.72
CA HIS A 275 8.93 28.55 -65.96
C HIS A 275 7.57 28.41 -66.66
N PHE A 276 6.75 29.47 -66.64
CA PHE A 276 5.37 29.44 -67.16
C PHE A 276 4.95 30.79 -67.77
N PRO A 277 4.11 30.80 -68.81
CA PRO A 277 3.58 32.04 -69.35
C PRO A 277 2.54 32.66 -68.40
N LEU A 278 2.49 33.99 -68.29
CA LEU A 278 1.45 34.69 -67.50
C LEU A 278 0.07 34.66 -68.18
N ALA A 279 0.07 34.49 -69.51
CA ALA A 279 -1.09 34.57 -70.38
C ALA A 279 -0.98 33.47 -71.45
N ASP A 280 -2.11 32.92 -71.89
CA ASP A 280 -2.11 32.03 -73.05
C ASP A 280 -1.93 32.83 -74.36
N ALA A 281 -1.48 32.18 -75.43
CA ALA A 281 -1.25 32.78 -76.74
C ALA A 281 -2.48 32.56 -77.65
N PRO A 282 -3.18 33.62 -78.13
CA PRO A 282 -2.93 35.06 -77.94
C PRO A 282 -3.44 35.62 -76.60
N ILE A 283 -2.82 36.69 -76.12
CA ILE A 283 -3.23 37.42 -74.91
C ILE A 283 -4.69 37.88 -75.05
N SER A 284 -5.53 37.58 -74.06
CA SER A 284 -6.91 38.07 -73.93
C SER A 284 -7.18 38.63 -72.55
N ILE A 285 -8.15 39.55 -72.44
CA ILE A 285 -8.66 39.97 -71.13
C ILE A 285 -9.35 38.80 -70.42
N PHE A 286 -9.36 38.85 -69.09
CA PHE A 286 -9.89 37.84 -68.16
C PHE A 286 -9.14 36.50 -68.15
N GLN A 287 -8.01 36.37 -68.86
CA GLN A 287 -7.15 35.21 -68.67
C GLN A 287 -6.62 35.18 -67.24
N THR A 288 -6.63 33.98 -66.66
CA THR A 288 -6.26 33.69 -65.27
C THR A 288 -5.07 32.73 -65.21
N CYS A 289 -4.18 33.03 -64.27
CA CYS A 289 -3.12 32.13 -63.81
C CYS A 289 -3.38 31.82 -62.33
N TYR A 290 -3.72 30.56 -62.03
CA TYR A 290 -3.89 30.03 -60.69
C TYR A 290 -2.55 29.53 -60.16
N MET A 291 -2.23 29.87 -58.92
CA MET A 291 -1.02 29.44 -58.24
C MET A 291 -1.39 28.80 -56.90
N ARG A 292 -0.78 27.65 -56.62
CA ARG A 292 -0.85 26.96 -55.34
C ARG A 292 0.54 26.81 -54.75
N CYS A 293 0.67 27.11 -53.46
CA CYS A 293 1.89 26.90 -52.70
C CYS A 293 1.47 26.59 -51.25
N ASP A 294 1.24 25.32 -50.94
CA ASP A 294 0.66 24.88 -49.67
C ASP A 294 1.54 25.28 -48.48
N GLU A 295 2.87 25.27 -48.67
CA GLU A 295 3.85 25.67 -47.65
C GLU A 295 3.66 27.12 -47.18
N VAL A 296 3.27 28.01 -48.11
CA VAL A 296 3.24 29.47 -47.93
C VAL A 296 1.81 30.01 -47.80
N PHE A 297 0.87 29.57 -48.62
CA PHE A 297 -0.47 30.15 -48.72
C PHE A 297 -1.42 29.72 -47.60
N THR A 298 -1.06 28.68 -46.84
CA THR A 298 -1.74 28.27 -45.61
C THR A 298 -1.41 29.19 -44.41
N ARG A 299 -0.45 30.12 -44.56
CA ARG A 299 0.06 31.01 -43.51
C ARG A 299 -0.73 32.30 -43.43
N LEU A 300 -1.99 32.18 -43.01
CA LEU A 300 -2.89 33.31 -42.83
C LEU A 300 -2.24 34.38 -41.95
N ASN A 301 -2.39 35.65 -42.31
CA ASN A 301 -1.79 36.80 -41.63
C ASN A 301 -0.24 36.90 -41.67
N ALA A 302 0.48 35.96 -42.32
CA ALA A 302 1.93 36.08 -42.46
C ALA A 302 2.30 37.15 -43.50
N ALA A 303 3.49 37.76 -43.36
CA ALA A 303 4.05 38.58 -44.42
C ALA A 303 4.55 37.68 -45.54
N LEU A 304 3.97 37.80 -46.73
CA LEU A 304 4.34 37.04 -47.91
C LEU A 304 5.29 37.85 -48.79
N THR A 305 6.32 37.19 -49.30
CA THR A 305 7.23 37.74 -50.31
C THR A 305 7.26 36.82 -51.52
N TRP A 306 6.89 37.34 -52.68
CA TRP A 306 6.97 36.66 -53.98
C TRP A 306 8.14 37.22 -54.79
N LYS A 307 9.12 36.38 -55.11
CA LYS A 307 10.28 36.72 -55.94
C LYS A 307 10.23 35.95 -57.25
N PHE A 308 10.50 36.62 -58.36
CA PHE A 308 10.50 35.99 -59.69
C PHE A 308 11.30 36.83 -60.71
N SER A 309 11.59 36.27 -61.87
CA SER A 309 12.11 36.97 -63.05
C SER A 309 11.08 36.92 -64.18
N THR A 310 11.13 37.87 -65.11
CA THR A 310 10.26 37.90 -66.29
C THR A 310 11.07 37.84 -67.57
N GLU A 311 10.62 37.01 -68.50
CA GLU A 311 11.09 36.87 -69.88
C GLU A 311 9.94 37.20 -70.84
N GLU A 312 10.20 37.20 -72.14
CA GLU A 312 9.22 37.53 -73.18
C GLU A 312 9.21 36.49 -74.29
N VAL A 313 8.01 36.06 -74.68
CA VAL A 313 7.76 35.24 -75.87
C VAL A 313 6.79 35.96 -76.78
N VAL A 314 7.19 36.17 -78.04
CA VAL A 314 6.36 36.90 -79.02
C VAL A 314 5.54 35.91 -79.85
N TYR A 315 4.21 36.03 -79.78
CA TYR A 315 3.27 35.30 -80.62
C TYR A 315 2.67 36.23 -81.69
N THR A 316 2.72 35.83 -82.96
CA THR A 316 2.16 36.63 -84.06
C THR A 316 0.74 36.17 -84.41
N ALA A 317 -0.26 36.93 -83.96
CA ALA A 317 -1.66 36.67 -84.28
C ALA A 317 -2.00 37.18 -85.68
N GLY A 318 -2.71 36.36 -86.46
CA GLY A 318 -3.05 36.70 -87.85
C GLY A 318 -1.84 36.76 -88.77
N LYS A 319 -0.82 35.91 -88.54
CA LYS A 319 0.40 35.84 -89.37
C LYS A 319 0.11 35.75 -90.88
N GLU A 320 -0.96 35.07 -91.27
CA GLU A 320 -1.37 34.93 -92.68
C GLU A 320 -1.89 36.22 -93.30
N LEU A 321 -2.30 37.19 -92.48
CA LEU A 321 -2.71 38.52 -92.95
C LEU A 321 -1.49 39.40 -93.25
N ILE A 322 -0.29 39.04 -92.77
CA ILE A 322 0.93 39.81 -93.00
C ILE A 322 1.42 39.53 -94.43
N GLU A 323 1.24 40.50 -95.33
CA GLU A 323 1.75 40.39 -96.70
C GLU A 323 3.30 40.51 -96.69
N GLU A 324 4.01 39.46 -97.13
CA GLU A 324 5.45 39.57 -97.39
C GLU A 324 5.67 40.58 -98.53
N THR A 325 6.22 41.74 -98.18
CA THR A 325 6.42 42.82 -99.14
C THR A 325 7.67 42.54 -99.98
N ASP A 326 7.50 42.11 -101.23
CA ASP A 326 8.62 41.95 -102.16
C ASP A 326 8.95 43.30 -102.83
N TYR A 327 10.05 43.93 -102.41
CA TYR A 327 10.43 45.25 -102.91
C TYR A 327 11.14 45.13 -104.27
N HIS A 328 10.53 45.64 -105.33
CA HIS A 328 11.19 45.80 -106.63
C HIS A 328 11.85 47.20 -106.75
N LEU A 329 12.96 47.28 -107.48
CA LEU A 329 13.77 48.50 -107.65
C LEU A 329 13.02 49.70 -108.26
N PHE A 330 11.87 49.48 -108.91
CA PHE A 330 11.02 50.53 -109.47
C PHE A 330 9.55 50.27 -109.16
N MET A 331 8.96 51.06 -108.26
CA MET A 331 7.53 50.98 -107.91
C MET A 331 6.82 52.32 -108.14
N ARG A 332 5.62 52.30 -108.74
CA ARG A 332 4.80 53.50 -109.01
C ARG A 332 4.05 54.04 -107.79
N ARG A 333 3.78 53.19 -106.79
CA ARG A 333 3.25 53.54 -105.46
C ARG A 333 3.90 52.58 -104.47
N LEU A 334 4.32 53.11 -103.33
CA LEU A 334 4.72 52.28 -102.19
C LEU A 334 3.51 51.42 -101.76
N PRO A 335 3.71 50.12 -101.45
CA PRO A 335 2.66 49.31 -100.83
C PRO A 335 2.18 50.01 -99.56
N ARG A 336 0.88 49.92 -99.27
CA ARG A 336 0.33 50.47 -98.03
C ARG A 336 1.02 49.76 -96.87
N GLN A 337 1.68 50.52 -95.98
CA GLN A 337 2.21 49.94 -94.75
C GLN A 337 1.05 49.30 -93.99
N GLN A 338 1.13 47.99 -93.83
CA GLN A 338 0.22 47.26 -92.98
C GLN A 338 0.51 47.65 -91.52
N ILE A 339 -0.53 48.11 -90.83
CA ILE A 339 -0.41 48.41 -89.40
C ILE A 339 -0.47 47.06 -88.67
N VAL A 340 0.64 46.71 -88.02
CA VAL A 340 0.71 45.59 -87.07
C VAL A 340 0.69 46.19 -85.67
N TYR A 341 -0.16 45.67 -84.80
CA TYR A 341 -0.31 46.19 -83.44
C TYR A 341 0.55 45.41 -82.44
N ASP A 342 1.15 46.08 -81.46
CA ASP A 342 1.75 45.41 -80.31
C ASP A 342 0.71 45.26 -79.19
N VAL A 343 0.67 44.08 -78.58
CA VAL A 343 -0.23 43.72 -77.49
C VAL A 343 0.62 43.29 -76.31
N PHE A 344 0.49 44.02 -75.20
CA PHE A 344 1.14 43.73 -73.94
C PHE A 344 0.10 43.49 -72.83
N VAL A 345 0.56 42.92 -71.72
CA VAL A 345 -0.25 42.81 -70.50
C VAL A 345 -0.21 44.15 -69.75
N ASP A 346 -1.22 45.00 -69.97
CA ASP A 346 -1.30 46.36 -69.43
C ASP A 346 -1.84 46.44 -68.00
N GLY A 347 -2.50 45.40 -67.52
CA GLY A 347 -3.09 45.43 -66.18
C GLY A 347 -3.41 44.04 -65.67
N VAL A 348 -2.86 43.71 -64.51
CA VAL A 348 -3.07 42.43 -63.81
C VAL A 348 -3.57 42.70 -62.40
N ARG A 349 -4.53 41.90 -61.94
CA ARG A 349 -4.95 41.87 -60.54
C ARG A 349 -4.55 40.54 -59.90
N LEU A 350 -4.00 40.61 -58.69
CA LEU A 350 -3.80 39.44 -57.83
C LEU A 350 -5.02 39.29 -56.93
N GLU A 351 -5.57 38.08 -56.86
CA GLU A 351 -6.79 37.76 -56.13
C GLU A 351 -6.59 36.56 -55.22
N TYR A 352 -7.38 36.52 -54.16
CA TYR A 352 -7.49 35.39 -53.25
C TYR A 352 -8.95 35.01 -53.08
N PHE A 353 -9.20 33.81 -52.55
CA PHE A 353 -10.55 33.32 -52.30
C PHE A 353 -10.91 33.45 -50.81
N ASN A 354 -12.07 34.01 -50.49
CA ASN A 354 -12.63 34.08 -49.12
C ASN A 354 -14.10 33.63 -49.07
N GLY A 355 -14.53 32.83 -50.05
CA GLY A 355 -15.94 32.56 -50.38
C GLY A 355 -16.31 33.13 -51.74
N GLU A 356 -15.65 34.22 -52.14
CA GLU A 356 -15.63 34.76 -53.50
C GLU A 356 -14.19 35.20 -53.85
N TRP A 357 -13.94 35.51 -55.13
CA TRP A 357 -12.63 35.98 -55.57
C TRP A 357 -12.48 37.48 -55.32
N VAL A 358 -11.62 37.83 -54.38
CA VAL A 358 -11.40 39.21 -53.93
C VAL A 358 -10.04 39.71 -54.39
N LYS A 359 -10.03 40.92 -54.94
CA LYS A 359 -8.80 41.61 -55.35
C LYS A 359 -7.96 41.99 -54.12
N LEU A 360 -6.68 41.62 -54.15
CA LEU A 360 -5.69 42.04 -53.17
C LEU A 360 -5.23 43.48 -53.46
N ASN A 361 -5.74 44.44 -52.70
CA ASN A 361 -5.52 45.86 -52.96
C ASN A 361 -4.10 46.36 -52.63
N GLU A 362 -3.36 45.63 -51.79
CA GLU A 362 -1.96 45.92 -51.41
C GLU A 362 -1.00 45.77 -52.59
N VAL A 363 -1.34 44.93 -53.57
CA VAL A 363 -0.50 44.65 -54.73
C VAL A 363 -1.01 45.40 -55.96
N ARG A 364 -0.15 46.22 -56.55
CA ARG A 364 -0.43 46.94 -57.80
C ARG A 364 0.76 46.87 -58.74
N PHE A 365 0.52 46.35 -59.94
CA PHE A 365 1.48 46.41 -61.04
C PHE A 365 1.25 47.71 -61.83
N SER A 366 2.32 48.41 -62.20
CA SER A 366 2.25 49.54 -63.14
C SER A 366 1.81 49.04 -64.52
N LYS A 367 1.22 49.91 -65.34
CA LYS A 367 0.78 49.56 -66.70
C LYS A 367 1.88 48.85 -67.49
N ASP A 368 3.10 49.38 -67.39
CA ASP A 368 4.24 48.94 -68.19
C ASP A 368 5.09 47.89 -67.44
N PHE A 369 4.55 47.26 -66.38
CA PHE A 369 5.33 46.35 -65.53
C PHE A 369 5.84 45.14 -66.32
N PHE A 370 4.99 44.57 -67.17
CA PHE A 370 5.27 43.36 -67.97
C PHE A 370 5.65 43.66 -69.43
N HIS A 371 5.95 44.91 -69.77
CA HIS A 371 6.30 45.30 -71.15
C HIS A 371 7.75 44.94 -71.53
N GLN A 372 8.60 44.62 -70.57
CA GLN A 372 10.00 44.27 -70.79
C GLN A 372 10.44 43.16 -69.82
N PRO A 373 11.37 42.28 -70.24
CA PRO A 373 12.03 41.31 -69.36
C PRO A 373 12.71 41.97 -68.16
N ARG A 374 12.67 41.30 -67.01
CA ARG A 374 13.27 41.76 -65.74
C ARG A 374 13.96 40.61 -65.04
N GLU A 375 15.24 40.79 -64.68
CA GLU A 375 16.02 39.74 -64.02
C GLU A 375 15.60 39.44 -62.57
N SER A 376 15.01 40.42 -61.86
CA SER A 376 14.58 40.25 -60.47
C SER A 376 13.42 41.17 -60.11
N CYS A 377 12.30 40.56 -59.72
CA CYS A 377 11.09 41.19 -59.22
C CYS A 377 10.80 40.69 -57.80
N SER A 378 10.28 41.57 -56.93
CA SER A 378 9.85 41.20 -55.57
C SER A 378 8.57 41.93 -55.22
N VAL A 379 7.56 41.18 -54.80
CA VAL A 379 6.25 41.70 -54.35
C VAL A 379 6.02 41.27 -52.91
N GLN A 380 5.63 42.21 -52.04
CA GLN A 380 5.39 41.95 -50.62
C GLN A 380 3.98 42.40 -50.22
N PHE A 381 3.30 41.58 -49.44
CA PHE A 381 1.95 41.83 -48.93
C PHE A 381 1.63 40.90 -47.76
N THR A 382 0.54 41.17 -47.04
CA THR A 382 0.11 40.29 -45.93
C THR A 382 -0.86 39.23 -46.44
N CYS A 383 -0.66 37.96 -46.05
CA CYS A 383 -1.62 36.90 -46.35
C CYS A 383 -2.98 37.23 -45.71
N PRO A 384 -4.09 37.29 -46.46
CA PRO A 384 -5.38 37.69 -45.91
C PRO A 384 -5.85 36.76 -44.79
N ARG A 385 -6.40 37.33 -43.70
CA ARG A 385 -6.88 36.56 -42.54
C ARG A 385 -8.13 35.75 -42.83
N ASP A 386 -8.93 36.23 -43.77
CA ASP A 386 -10.22 35.67 -44.21
C ASP A 386 -10.07 34.72 -45.41
N MET A 387 -8.84 34.47 -45.88
CA MET A 387 -8.62 33.56 -47.00
C MET A 387 -9.16 32.16 -46.65
N CYS A 388 -9.87 31.56 -47.59
CA CYS A 388 -10.50 30.25 -47.45
C CYS A 388 -9.93 29.28 -48.50
N PRO A 389 -9.94 27.96 -48.22
CA PRO A 389 -9.60 26.98 -49.24
C PRO A 389 -10.62 27.01 -50.40
N PHE A 390 -10.12 26.76 -51.61
CA PHE A 390 -10.89 26.66 -52.84
C PHE A 390 -10.52 25.35 -53.55
N VAL A 391 -11.51 24.68 -54.12
CA VAL A 391 -11.29 23.47 -54.92
C VAL A 391 -11.07 23.88 -56.38
N TYR A 392 -9.84 23.73 -56.85
CA TYR A 392 -9.47 23.93 -58.25
C TYR A 392 -8.81 22.66 -58.77
N ASP A 393 -9.27 22.18 -59.93
CA ASP A 393 -8.83 20.92 -60.55
C ASP A 393 -8.80 19.72 -59.57
N GLY A 394 -9.86 19.59 -58.76
CA GLY A 394 -10.01 18.51 -57.77
C GLY A 394 -9.12 18.66 -56.51
N ILE A 395 -8.29 19.70 -56.42
CA ILE A 395 -7.43 19.96 -55.27
C ILE A 395 -7.99 21.11 -54.43
N GLU A 396 -8.42 20.77 -53.21
CA GLU A 396 -8.75 21.77 -52.19
C GLU A 396 -7.47 22.33 -51.54
N SER A 397 -7.23 23.63 -51.72
CA SER A 397 -6.12 24.36 -51.08
C SER A 397 -6.34 25.87 -51.09
N TYR A 398 -5.36 26.63 -50.60
CA TYR A 398 -5.31 28.09 -50.68
C TYR A 398 -4.68 28.49 -52.02
N TRP A 399 -5.42 29.26 -52.81
CA TRP A 399 -5.01 29.65 -54.16
C TRP A 399 -4.92 31.16 -54.29
N PHE A 400 -3.85 31.62 -54.93
CA PHE A 400 -3.79 32.97 -55.49
C PHE A 400 -4.06 32.91 -56.98
N ARG A 401 -4.82 33.86 -57.50
CA ARG A 401 -5.14 33.97 -58.93
C ARG A 401 -4.70 35.32 -59.47
N LEU A 402 -3.82 35.31 -60.47
CA LEU A 402 -3.55 36.48 -61.29
C LEU A 402 -4.57 36.51 -62.43
N MET A 403 -5.17 37.67 -62.67
CA MET A 403 -6.13 37.85 -63.78
C MET A 403 -5.76 39.08 -64.60
N ILE A 404 -5.71 38.91 -65.92
CA ILE A 404 -5.49 40.01 -66.88
C ILE A 404 -6.77 40.84 -66.95
N THR A 405 -6.66 42.12 -66.62
CA THR A 405 -7.78 43.07 -66.60
C THR A 405 -7.76 44.02 -67.79
N LYS A 406 -6.58 44.22 -68.40
CA LYS A 406 -6.41 45.12 -69.53
C LYS A 406 -5.27 44.63 -70.44
N ALA A 407 -5.54 44.62 -71.74
CA ALA A 407 -4.56 44.43 -72.80
C ALA A 407 -5.03 45.23 -74.02
N GLU A 408 -4.37 46.35 -74.33
CA GLU A 408 -4.69 47.21 -75.46
C GLU A 408 -4.42 46.46 -76.78
N ASN A 409 -5.29 46.66 -77.77
CA ASN A 409 -5.21 46.06 -79.12
C ASN A 409 -5.29 44.52 -79.20
N CYS A 410 -5.61 43.80 -78.11
CA CYS A 410 -5.58 42.32 -78.08
C CYS A 410 -6.51 41.60 -79.07
N TYR A 411 -7.48 42.31 -79.64
CA TYR A 411 -8.39 41.78 -80.67
C TYR A 411 -8.15 42.36 -82.08
N GLN A 412 -7.12 43.21 -82.25
CA GLN A 412 -6.73 43.74 -83.56
C GLN A 412 -5.84 42.72 -84.28
N LEU A 413 -5.95 42.63 -85.61
CA LEU A 413 -5.14 41.74 -86.44
C LEU A 413 -4.58 42.50 -87.66
N PRO A 414 -3.33 42.22 -88.08
CA PRO A 414 -2.34 41.36 -87.42
C PRO A 414 -1.73 42.05 -86.17
N ALA A 415 -1.29 41.25 -85.18
CA ALA A 415 -0.72 41.76 -83.95
C ALA A 415 0.42 40.89 -83.39
N TYR A 416 1.42 41.53 -82.78
CA TYR A 416 2.47 40.90 -81.97
C TYR A 416 2.04 40.88 -80.50
N HIS A 417 1.75 39.68 -79.99
CA HIS A 417 1.45 39.47 -78.57
C HIS A 417 2.74 39.16 -77.83
N HIS A 418 3.15 40.07 -76.95
CA HIS A 418 4.33 39.97 -76.12
C HIS A 418 3.95 39.31 -74.80
N ILE A 419 4.08 37.98 -74.73
CA ILE A 419 3.63 37.16 -73.62
C ILE A 419 4.72 37.16 -72.54
N PRO A 420 4.44 37.68 -71.33
CA PRO A 420 5.39 37.64 -70.24
C PRO A 420 5.51 36.21 -69.73
N VAL A 421 6.73 35.70 -69.63
CA VAL A 421 7.02 34.38 -69.06
C VAL A 421 7.64 34.58 -67.69
N ILE A 422 7.08 33.95 -66.66
CA ILE A 422 7.58 34.03 -65.30
C ILE A 422 8.51 32.84 -65.04
N SER A 423 9.73 33.15 -64.63
CA SER A 423 10.76 32.18 -64.25
C SER A 423 11.17 32.38 -62.78
N HIS A 424 11.71 31.33 -62.16
CA HIS A 424 12.23 31.39 -60.78
C HIS A 424 11.22 31.87 -59.72
N SER A 425 9.94 31.53 -59.88
CA SER A 425 8.87 31.93 -58.96
C SER A 425 9.07 31.30 -57.58
N ARG A 426 9.44 32.10 -56.58
CA ARG A 426 9.69 31.66 -55.20
C ARG A 426 8.83 32.46 -54.24
N TRP A 427 8.15 31.75 -53.37
CA TRP A 427 7.31 32.31 -52.33
C TRP A 427 7.95 32.10 -50.96
N GLN A 428 7.85 33.11 -50.10
CA GLN A 428 8.35 33.08 -48.74
C GLN A 428 7.28 33.63 -47.81
N PHE A 429 7.15 33.04 -46.62
CA PHE A 429 6.39 33.64 -45.52
C PHE A 429 7.33 34.03 -44.38
N ASP A 430 6.90 35.03 -43.61
CA ASP A 430 7.52 35.40 -42.35
C ASP A 430 6.44 35.90 -41.38
N TYR A 431 6.40 35.32 -40.16
CA TYR A 431 5.58 35.81 -39.05
C TYR A 431 6.35 36.80 -38.16
N GLY A 432 7.61 37.07 -38.47
CA GLY A 432 8.51 37.90 -37.68
C GLY A 432 8.72 37.32 -36.28
N ASN A 433 8.56 38.16 -35.26
CA ASN A 433 8.66 37.79 -33.84
C ASN A 433 7.30 37.43 -33.22
N GLN A 434 6.31 37.04 -34.03
CA GLN A 434 5.00 36.64 -33.51
C GLN A 434 5.14 35.39 -32.63
N ARG A 435 4.58 35.48 -31.42
CA ARG A 435 4.54 34.39 -30.45
C ARG A 435 3.22 33.65 -30.55
N ILE A 436 3.27 32.32 -30.63
CA ILE A 436 2.09 31.47 -30.54
C ILE A 436 2.01 30.94 -29.11
N THR A 437 1.01 31.38 -28.34
CA THR A 437 0.81 30.88 -26.97
C THR A 437 0.04 29.56 -27.01
N PRO A 438 0.38 28.60 -26.14
CA PRO A 438 -0.46 27.42 -25.93
C PRO A 438 -1.89 27.79 -25.55
N ASP A 439 -2.85 26.98 -25.99
CA ASP A 439 -4.26 27.09 -25.63
C ASP A 439 -4.54 26.52 -24.23
N LYS A 440 -3.71 25.58 -23.78
CA LYS A 440 -3.81 24.92 -22.48
C LYS A 440 -2.45 24.42 -22.01
N ILE A 441 -2.19 24.48 -20.71
CA ILE A 441 -1.01 23.91 -20.07
C ILE A 441 -1.45 23.07 -18.87
N LEU A 442 -1.03 21.81 -18.82
CA LEU A 442 -1.32 20.87 -17.74
C LEU A 442 -0.01 20.40 -17.10
N LEU A 443 0.00 20.36 -15.78
CA LEU A 443 1.13 19.87 -14.99
C LEU A 443 0.73 18.68 -14.14
N TRP A 444 1.48 17.59 -14.22
CA TRP A 444 1.38 16.46 -13.29
C TRP A 444 2.59 16.45 -12.37
N ALA A 445 2.34 16.37 -11.07
CA ALA A 445 3.36 16.20 -10.05
C ALA A 445 2.72 15.60 -8.79
N ASN A 446 3.45 14.76 -8.05
CA ASN A 446 3.00 14.28 -6.74
C ASN A 446 1.60 13.63 -6.74
N GLY A 447 1.24 12.91 -7.82
CA GLY A 447 -0.08 12.30 -8.00
C GLY A 447 -1.24 13.29 -8.23
N GLN A 448 -0.93 14.57 -8.48
CA GLN A 448 -1.90 15.63 -8.80
C GLN A 448 -1.76 16.09 -10.24
N GLN A 449 -2.86 16.62 -10.78
CA GLN A 449 -2.91 17.32 -12.06
C GLN A 449 -3.39 18.75 -11.81
N GLU A 450 -2.64 19.72 -12.31
CA GLU A 450 -2.93 21.15 -12.19
C GLU A 450 -3.09 21.79 -13.58
N ASP A 451 -4.08 22.67 -13.74
CA ASP A 451 -4.30 23.46 -14.95
C ASP A 451 -3.64 24.84 -14.78
N ILE A 452 -2.60 25.10 -15.57
CA ILE A 452 -1.79 26.30 -15.43
C ILE A 452 -2.40 27.41 -16.28
N SER A 453 -2.78 28.51 -15.63
CA SER A 453 -3.29 29.69 -16.30
C SER A 453 -2.21 30.35 -17.17
N ILE A 454 -2.50 30.50 -18.46
CA ILE A 454 -1.59 31.09 -19.44
C ILE A 454 -1.18 32.50 -19.00
N GLY A 455 0.12 32.79 -19.03
CA GLY A 455 0.69 34.10 -18.67
C GLY A 455 0.96 34.31 -17.18
N GLN A 456 0.75 33.29 -16.34
CA GLN A 456 1.22 33.29 -14.95
C GLN A 456 2.51 32.50 -14.80
N THR A 457 3.45 33.04 -14.02
CA THR A 457 4.65 32.30 -13.61
C THR A 457 4.26 31.13 -12.71
N PHE A 458 4.77 29.94 -12.99
CA PHE A 458 4.51 28.73 -12.21
C PHE A 458 5.80 27.97 -11.91
N LEU A 459 5.79 27.18 -10.83
CA LEU A 459 6.87 26.26 -10.51
C LEU A 459 6.72 25.01 -11.37
N LEU A 460 7.74 24.66 -12.17
CA LEU A 460 7.65 23.52 -13.10
C LEU A 460 7.36 22.21 -12.36
N PHE A 461 8.12 21.87 -11.33
CA PHE A 461 7.82 20.70 -10.50
C PHE A 461 7.95 21.04 -9.02
N PRO A 462 6.89 20.85 -8.20
CA PRO A 462 6.99 21.01 -6.76
C PRO A 462 7.94 19.99 -6.14
N SER A 463 8.53 20.37 -5.01
CA SER A 463 9.32 19.43 -4.20
C SER A 463 8.48 18.23 -3.79
N PHE A 464 9.14 17.09 -3.57
CA PHE A 464 8.48 15.91 -3.04
C PHE A 464 7.83 16.25 -1.68
N PRO A 465 6.58 15.81 -1.42
CA PRO A 465 5.75 16.40 -0.36
C PRO A 465 6.19 16.04 1.06
N VAL A 466 7.12 15.09 1.21
CA VAL A 466 7.60 14.61 2.51
C VAL A 466 9.12 14.49 2.53
N LYS A 467 9.68 14.54 3.75
CA LYS A 467 11.12 14.33 4.01
C LYS A 467 11.43 13.02 4.72
N LEU A 468 10.41 12.40 5.29
CA LEU A 468 10.46 11.15 6.04
C LEU A 468 9.46 10.18 5.44
N ASP A 469 9.67 8.88 5.64
CA ASP A 469 8.70 7.85 5.29
C ASP A 469 7.35 8.15 5.95
N THR A 470 6.35 8.40 5.12
CA THR A 470 5.05 8.88 5.59
C THR A 470 3.93 8.06 4.97
N MET A 471 3.08 7.51 5.83
CA MET A 471 1.81 6.89 5.45
C MET A 471 0.70 7.93 5.56
N PHE A 472 -0.10 8.07 4.52
CA PHE A 472 -1.27 8.95 4.47
C PHE A 472 -2.54 8.10 4.48
N LEU A 473 -3.45 8.39 5.41
CA LEU A 473 -4.75 7.75 5.53
C LEU A 473 -5.83 8.77 5.15
N LEU A 474 -6.58 8.50 4.08
CA LEU A 474 -7.71 9.32 3.66
C LEU A 474 -8.97 8.87 4.40
N LEU A 475 -9.61 9.78 5.12
CA LEU A 475 -10.90 9.51 5.76
C LEU A 475 -12.06 9.77 4.80
N ASN A 476 -13.09 8.93 4.87
CA ASN A 476 -14.32 9.05 4.08
C ASN A 476 -15.15 10.31 4.42
N GLN A 477 -15.03 10.84 5.64
CA GLN A 477 -15.75 12.03 6.11
C GLN A 477 -15.01 12.70 7.27
N LYS A 478 -15.47 13.90 7.66
CA LYS A 478 -14.93 14.60 8.83
C LYS A 478 -15.11 13.74 10.10
N PRO A 479 -14.07 13.55 10.91
CA PRO A 479 -14.18 12.89 12.22
C PRO A 479 -15.26 13.54 13.11
N GLY A 480 -15.97 12.71 13.86
CA GLY A 480 -16.98 13.16 14.82
C GLY A 480 -16.37 13.65 16.15
N ILE A 481 -17.25 13.94 17.11
CA ILE A 481 -16.83 14.28 18.48
C ILE A 481 -16.45 13.00 19.24
N GLY A 482 -15.31 13.04 19.93
CA GLY A 482 -14.77 11.92 20.71
C GLY A 482 -13.69 11.13 19.96
N PRO A 483 -13.06 10.14 20.62
CA PRO A 483 -12.00 9.35 20.02
C PRO A 483 -12.53 8.51 18.85
N CYS A 484 -11.85 8.56 17.72
CA CYS A 484 -12.03 7.58 16.66
C CYS A 484 -11.13 6.39 16.97
N ARG A 485 -11.74 5.27 17.33
CA ARG A 485 -11.04 4.08 17.79
C ARG A 485 -11.06 3.00 16.71
N MET A 486 -9.87 2.58 16.29
CA MET A 486 -9.69 1.58 15.25
C MET A 486 -8.78 0.46 15.73
N LEU A 487 -9.15 -0.80 15.47
CA LEU A 487 -8.25 -1.93 15.66
C LEU A 487 -7.40 -2.12 14.41
N VAL A 488 -6.08 -2.03 14.56
CA VAL A 488 -5.12 -2.33 13.49
C VAL A 488 -4.61 -3.75 13.71
N GLU A 489 -4.88 -4.63 12.75
CA GLU A 489 -4.37 -5.99 12.71
C GLU A 489 -3.10 -6.01 11.84
N LEU A 490 -1.98 -6.38 12.44
CA LEU A 490 -0.67 -6.48 11.82
C LEU A 490 -0.26 -7.94 11.68
N LEU A 491 0.47 -8.24 10.61
CA LEU A 491 0.95 -9.58 10.30
C LEU A 491 2.00 -10.06 11.31
N GLN A 492 2.85 -9.14 11.78
CA GLN A 492 3.95 -9.42 12.70
C GLN A 492 3.81 -8.63 13.99
N SER A 493 4.42 -9.14 15.06
CA SER A 493 4.53 -8.46 16.35
C SER A 493 5.99 -8.30 16.73
N PHE A 494 6.43 -7.07 16.92
CA PHE A 494 7.76 -6.69 17.37
C PHE A 494 7.69 -6.06 18.76
N ASP A 495 8.71 -6.29 19.58
CA ASP A 495 8.76 -5.74 20.95
C ASP A 495 9.21 -4.29 21.00
N SER A 496 9.95 -3.84 19.99
CA SER A 496 10.43 -2.47 19.92
C SER A 496 9.32 -1.57 19.37
N SER A 497 8.83 -0.66 20.22
CA SER A 497 7.97 0.42 19.78
C SER A 497 8.70 1.29 18.76
N GLN A 498 8.02 1.65 17.67
CA GLN A 498 8.53 2.59 16.69
C GLN A 498 8.14 4.02 17.08
N ASP A 499 9.04 4.97 16.85
CA ASP A 499 8.73 6.39 17.06
C ASP A 499 7.97 6.93 15.85
N VAL A 500 6.63 6.97 15.98
CA VAL A 500 5.72 7.46 14.95
C VAL A 500 4.94 8.67 15.44
N GLN A 501 4.65 9.57 14.52
CA GLN A 501 3.86 10.77 14.78
C GLN A 501 2.63 10.81 13.89
N PHE A 502 1.48 11.03 14.51
CA PHE A 502 0.21 11.23 13.83
C PHE A 502 -0.08 12.73 13.68
N LEU A 503 -0.30 13.17 12.46
CA LEU A 503 -0.52 14.57 12.09
C LEU A 503 -1.78 14.68 11.25
N ILE A 504 -2.47 15.82 11.36
CA ILE A 504 -3.61 16.14 10.51
C ILE A 504 -3.52 17.58 10.01
N ASP A 505 -4.12 17.84 8.87
CA ASP A 505 -4.22 19.18 8.32
C ASP A 505 -5.28 20.04 9.05
N GLY A 506 -4.85 21.16 9.61
CA GLY A 506 -5.67 22.19 10.23
C GLY A 506 -5.72 23.50 9.43
N GLU A 507 -6.34 24.54 9.99
CA GLU A 507 -6.43 25.86 9.36
C GLU A 507 -5.06 26.55 9.19
N ASP A 508 -4.23 26.51 10.23
CA ASP A 508 -2.95 27.23 10.30
C ASP A 508 -1.73 26.33 10.02
N GLY A 509 -1.95 25.13 9.48
CA GLY A 509 -0.89 24.16 9.19
C GLY A 509 -1.17 22.76 9.74
N GLU A 510 -0.11 21.99 9.93
CA GLU A 510 -0.19 20.61 10.44
C GLU A 510 -0.33 20.60 11.95
N ILE A 511 -1.28 19.81 12.46
CA ILE A 511 -1.57 19.64 13.88
C ILE A 511 -1.18 18.23 14.29
N LYS A 512 -0.37 18.11 15.35
CA LYS A 512 -0.07 16.81 15.98
C LYS A 512 -1.34 16.28 16.67
N LEU A 513 -1.79 15.11 16.24
CA LEU A 513 -2.93 14.42 16.85
C LEU A 513 -2.52 13.83 18.19
N SER A 514 -3.42 13.91 19.17
CA SER A 514 -3.31 13.10 20.38
C SER A 514 -3.84 11.72 20.05
N VAL A 515 -2.99 10.70 20.24
CA VAL A 515 -3.31 9.31 19.94
C VAL A 515 -2.89 8.45 21.12
N GLU A 516 -3.82 7.65 21.63
CA GLU A 516 -3.49 6.50 22.49
C GLU A 516 -3.20 5.33 21.55
N ASP A 517 -1.92 5.01 21.42
CA ASP A 517 -1.41 4.03 20.47
C ASP A 517 -0.99 2.74 21.19
N GLU A 518 -1.86 1.73 21.13
CA GLU A 518 -1.58 0.39 21.64
C GLU A 518 -0.87 -0.51 20.62
N THR A 519 -0.57 0.00 19.41
CA THR A 519 0.19 -0.73 18.37
C THR A 519 1.69 -0.58 18.51
N GLY A 520 2.14 0.29 19.43
CA GLY A 520 3.55 0.65 19.61
C GLY A 520 4.19 1.14 18.31
N GLY A 521 3.52 2.05 17.60
CA GLY A 521 3.96 2.55 16.30
C GLY A 521 3.93 1.51 15.18
N PHE A 522 2.85 0.73 15.12
CA PHE A 522 2.66 -0.37 14.16
C PHE A 522 3.65 -1.55 14.33
N SER A 523 4.21 -1.71 15.54
CA SER A 523 5.08 -2.84 15.87
C SER A 523 4.28 -4.13 16.10
N HIS A 524 3.06 -4.04 16.64
CA HIS A 524 2.16 -5.16 16.90
C HIS A 524 0.70 -4.71 16.76
N SER A 525 -0.22 -5.65 16.56
CA SER A 525 -1.65 -5.34 16.45
C SER A 525 -2.15 -4.58 17.68
N GLY A 526 -3.17 -3.74 17.54
CA GLY A 526 -3.74 -3.02 18.67
C GLY A 526 -4.73 -1.91 18.34
N LEU A 527 -5.32 -1.28 19.37
CA LEU A 527 -6.21 -0.14 19.14
C LEU A 527 -5.41 1.15 18.97
N LEU A 528 -5.84 1.94 18.00
CA LEU A 528 -5.49 3.34 17.84
C LEU A 528 -6.70 4.17 18.24
N SER A 529 -6.61 4.92 19.34
CA SER A 529 -7.64 5.90 19.72
C SER A 529 -7.17 7.31 19.38
N MET A 530 -7.70 7.86 18.30
CA MET A 530 -7.29 9.16 17.77
C MET A 530 -8.27 10.26 18.17
N PHE A 531 -7.75 11.35 18.75
CA PHE A 531 -8.53 12.50 19.17
C PHE A 531 -8.37 13.65 18.19
N PHE A 532 -9.44 13.99 17.48
CA PHE A 532 -9.42 15.01 16.43
C PHE A 532 -9.82 16.39 16.95
N PRO A 533 -9.06 17.45 16.63
CA PRO A 533 -9.45 18.82 16.98
C PRO A 533 -10.60 19.32 16.09
N SER A 534 -11.36 20.31 16.56
CA SER A 534 -12.47 20.89 15.79
C SER A 534 -12.03 21.65 14.53
N THR A 535 -10.77 22.11 14.52
CA THR A 535 -10.11 22.92 13.48
C THR A 535 -9.62 22.12 12.27
N VAL A 536 -9.89 20.81 12.22
CA VAL A 536 -9.54 19.94 11.08
C VAL A 536 -10.20 20.42 9.79
N LYS A 537 -9.40 20.50 8.72
CA LYS A 537 -9.83 20.90 7.37
C LYS A 537 -9.51 19.85 6.32
N ALA A 538 -10.34 19.80 5.29
CA ALA A 538 -10.05 19.02 4.11
C ALA A 538 -8.93 19.68 3.29
N LYS A 539 -8.05 18.87 2.70
CA LYS A 539 -7.02 19.31 1.76
C LYS A 539 -6.99 18.41 0.54
N GLU A 540 -6.50 18.99 -0.55
CA GLU A 540 -6.22 18.26 -1.77
C GLU A 540 -4.81 17.66 -1.71
N ARG A 541 -4.71 16.35 -1.88
CA ARG A 541 -3.45 15.60 -1.93
C ARG A 541 -3.61 14.40 -2.85
N PHE A 542 -2.61 14.10 -3.69
CA PHE A 542 -2.63 12.94 -4.60
C PHE A 542 -3.89 12.88 -5.50
N GLY A 543 -4.39 14.04 -5.93
CA GLY A 543 -5.58 14.18 -6.77
C GLY A 543 -6.91 13.99 -6.04
N LYS A 544 -6.90 13.91 -4.70
CA LYS A 544 -8.09 13.68 -3.87
C LYS A 544 -8.25 14.74 -2.80
N SER A 545 -9.49 15.19 -2.62
CA SER A 545 -9.88 16.12 -1.57
C SER A 545 -10.52 15.37 -0.41
N GLY A 546 -10.04 15.61 0.80
CA GLY A 546 -10.58 14.99 2.00
C GLY A 546 -9.75 15.27 3.24
N TYR A 547 -10.00 14.50 4.30
CA TYR A 547 -9.30 14.64 5.58
C TYR A 547 -8.19 13.60 5.67
N TRP A 548 -6.95 14.08 5.78
CA TRP A 548 -5.75 13.25 5.69
C TRP A 548 -5.07 13.12 7.04
N ILE A 549 -4.90 11.90 7.52
CA ILE A 549 -4.00 11.59 8.64
C ILE A 549 -2.65 11.23 8.05
N GLN A 550 -1.60 11.91 8.49
CA GLN A 550 -0.22 11.61 8.13
C GLN A 550 0.44 10.90 9.31
N VAL A 551 0.93 9.70 9.07
CA VAL A 551 1.72 8.92 10.03
C VAL A 551 3.17 8.96 9.57
N ARG A 552 4.00 9.71 10.30
CA ARG A 552 5.42 9.89 9.98
C ARG A 552 6.28 9.01 10.87
N LYS A 553 7.22 8.29 10.28
CA LYS A 553 8.24 7.53 11.00
C LYS A 553 9.53 8.36 11.09
N GLU A 554 10.04 8.58 12.30
CA GLU A 554 11.22 9.45 12.51
C GLU A 554 12.53 8.80 12.03
N LYS A 555 12.64 7.47 12.12
CA LYS A 555 13.85 6.72 11.76
C LYS A 555 13.53 5.35 11.16
N GLY A 556 14.28 4.98 10.13
CA GLY A 556 14.19 3.68 9.46
C GLY A 556 12.92 3.53 8.62
N HIS A 557 12.85 2.44 7.86
CA HIS A 557 11.69 2.12 7.04
C HIS A 557 10.67 1.32 7.83
N TRP A 558 9.44 1.36 7.37
CA TRP A 558 8.38 0.47 7.82
C TRP A 558 8.72 -1.01 7.55
N ASP A 559 8.51 -1.87 8.54
CA ASP A 559 8.97 -3.26 8.59
C ASP A 559 7.85 -4.28 8.86
N ASN A 560 6.61 -3.83 8.99
CA ASN A 560 5.43 -4.67 9.22
C ASN A 560 4.45 -4.67 8.02
N ARG A 561 3.29 -5.31 8.17
CA ARG A 561 2.19 -5.30 7.21
C ARG A 561 0.88 -5.23 7.95
N ILE A 562 0.08 -4.21 7.68
CA ILE A 562 -1.28 -4.11 8.20
C ILE A 562 -2.13 -5.08 7.40
N CYS A 563 -2.61 -6.14 8.04
CA CYS A 563 -3.59 -7.04 7.45
C CYS A 563 -4.93 -6.33 7.28
N ARG A 564 -5.44 -5.71 8.34
CA ARG A 564 -6.76 -5.07 8.34
C ARG A 564 -6.84 -3.91 9.33
N ILE A 565 -7.76 -2.99 9.08
CA ILE A 565 -8.15 -1.94 10.01
C ILE A 565 -9.67 -2.03 10.21
N TYR A 566 -10.10 -2.12 11.46
CA TYR A 566 -11.52 -2.19 11.83
C TYR A 566 -11.91 -0.96 12.64
N GLU A 567 -12.96 -0.24 12.25
CA GLU A 567 -13.43 0.91 13.03
C GLU A 567 -14.34 0.51 14.19
N ASN A 568 -14.55 1.44 15.13
CA ASN A 568 -15.50 1.29 16.24
C ASN A 568 -15.25 0.04 17.09
N CYS A 569 -13.98 -0.22 17.39
CA CYS A 569 -13.54 -1.40 18.13
C CYS A 569 -13.36 -1.10 19.61
N VAL A 570 -13.79 -2.02 20.49
CA VAL A 570 -13.66 -1.88 21.94
C VAL A 570 -13.39 -3.23 22.61
N TYR A 571 -12.59 -3.23 23.68
CA TYR A 571 -12.42 -4.41 24.51
C TYR A 571 -13.61 -4.67 25.40
N VAL A 572 -13.96 -5.95 25.51
CA VAL A 572 -14.90 -6.46 26.51
C VAL A 572 -14.21 -7.52 27.36
N GLU A 573 -14.58 -7.56 28.63
CA GLU A 573 -14.12 -8.54 29.60
C GLU A 573 -15.28 -9.37 30.13
N GLY A 574 -15.02 -10.63 30.47
CA GLY A 574 -15.98 -11.53 31.12
C GLY A 574 -16.53 -10.93 32.41
N ASN A 575 -17.85 -10.96 32.56
CA ASN A 575 -18.53 -10.52 33.79
C ASN A 575 -18.93 -11.73 34.64
N ASP A 576 -17.92 -12.43 35.12
CA ASP A 576 -18.08 -13.73 35.79
C ASP A 576 -18.14 -13.59 37.32
N GLU A 577 -18.02 -12.36 37.84
CA GLU A 577 -18.06 -12.07 39.26
C GLU A 577 -19.50 -11.90 39.77
N PHE A 578 -19.77 -12.46 40.94
CA PHE A 578 -21.03 -12.28 41.64
C PHE A 578 -20.80 -12.31 43.15
N THR A 579 -21.68 -11.63 43.89
CA THR A 579 -21.57 -11.56 45.35
C THR A 579 -22.68 -12.38 46.00
N ILE A 580 -22.32 -13.21 46.98
CA ILE A 580 -23.27 -13.88 47.86
C ILE A 580 -23.27 -13.12 49.19
N GLU A 581 -24.40 -12.52 49.55
CA GLU A 581 -24.58 -11.89 50.86
C GLU A 581 -25.35 -12.84 51.80
N LYS A 582 -24.86 -13.01 53.04
CA LYS A 582 -25.52 -13.83 54.05
C LYS A 582 -25.35 -13.23 55.43
N THR A 583 -26.43 -13.24 56.21
CA THR A 583 -26.40 -12.88 57.62
C THR A 583 -26.33 -14.16 58.45
N LEU A 584 -25.32 -14.28 59.30
CA LEU A 584 -25.15 -15.37 60.26
C LEU A 584 -25.38 -14.88 61.68
N HIS A 585 -25.82 -15.76 62.57
CA HIS A 585 -25.86 -15.47 64.00
C HIS A 585 -24.70 -16.15 64.73
N PHE A 586 -24.05 -15.46 65.67
CA PHE A 586 -22.86 -15.99 66.37
C PHE A 586 -23.11 -17.34 67.08
N HIS A 587 -24.33 -17.57 67.59
CA HIS A 587 -24.69 -18.83 68.25
C HIS A 587 -24.77 -20.04 67.29
N GLU A 588 -25.01 -19.81 66.00
CA GLU A 588 -25.13 -20.84 64.96
C GLU A 588 -23.78 -21.35 64.46
N LEU A 589 -22.68 -20.67 64.80
CA LEU A 589 -21.33 -21.06 64.38
C LEU A 589 -20.89 -22.39 65.06
N PRO A 590 -20.29 -23.34 64.30
CA PRO A 590 -19.80 -23.17 62.94
C PRO A 590 -20.87 -23.31 61.84
N VAL A 591 -20.84 -22.41 60.86
CA VAL A 591 -21.75 -22.43 59.70
C VAL A 591 -20.95 -22.60 58.42
N SER A 592 -21.41 -23.49 57.56
CA SER A 592 -20.89 -23.71 56.22
C SER A 592 -21.79 -23.03 55.19
N VAL A 593 -21.21 -22.20 54.34
CA VAL A 593 -21.90 -21.50 53.25
C VAL A 593 -21.48 -22.13 51.93
N HIS A 594 -22.43 -22.71 51.21
CA HIS A 594 -22.20 -23.26 49.88
C HIS A 594 -22.19 -22.13 48.85
N CYS A 595 -21.21 -22.16 47.95
CA CYS A 595 -21.01 -21.19 46.89
C CYS A 595 -21.27 -21.86 45.54
N GLN A 596 -21.78 -21.10 44.57
CA GLN A 596 -21.97 -21.57 43.18
C GLN A 596 -20.75 -21.28 42.29
N GLY A 597 -19.57 -21.09 42.89
CA GLY A 597 -18.35 -20.72 42.19
C GLY A 597 -17.17 -20.51 43.14
N ASP A 598 -16.02 -20.16 42.57
CA ASP A 598 -14.75 -19.99 43.28
C ASP A 598 -14.74 -18.70 44.10
N VAL A 599 -14.47 -18.80 45.40
CA VAL A 599 -14.47 -17.66 46.32
C VAL A 599 -13.12 -16.93 46.26
N GLN A 600 -13.12 -15.66 45.82
CA GLN A 600 -11.91 -14.82 45.72
C GLN A 600 -11.63 -14.03 47.01
N GLU A 601 -12.70 -13.53 47.62
CA GLU A 601 -12.62 -12.65 48.78
C GLU A 601 -13.79 -12.92 49.72
N VAL A 602 -13.50 -12.89 51.02
CA VAL A 602 -14.50 -13.00 52.07
C VAL A 602 -14.48 -11.69 52.84
N GLN A 603 -15.56 -10.92 52.72
CA GLN A 603 -15.78 -9.75 53.55
C GLN A 603 -16.76 -10.10 54.65
N PHE A 604 -16.52 -9.62 55.85
CA PHE A 604 -17.46 -9.78 56.95
C PHE A 604 -17.51 -8.53 57.81
N ARG A 605 -18.65 -8.36 58.48
CA ARG A 605 -18.95 -7.22 59.34
C ARG A 605 -19.70 -7.70 60.57
N VAL A 606 -19.14 -7.42 61.74
CA VAL A 606 -19.75 -7.74 63.05
C VAL A 606 -20.46 -6.52 63.65
N GLN A 607 -20.18 -5.30 63.17
CA GLN A 607 -20.84 -4.04 63.57
C GLN A 607 -20.88 -3.01 62.41
N GLU A 608 -20.08 -1.93 62.45
CA GLU A 608 -20.10 -0.85 61.44
C GLU A 608 -18.97 -0.92 60.39
N CYS A 609 -17.85 -1.60 60.67
CA CYS A 609 -16.72 -1.68 59.75
C CYS A 609 -16.73 -3.01 58.98
N TRP A 610 -16.61 -2.94 57.66
CA TRP A 610 -16.30 -4.10 56.82
C TRP A 610 -14.83 -4.46 56.97
N GLU A 611 -14.56 -5.71 57.31
CA GLU A 611 -13.24 -6.30 57.19
C GLU A 611 -13.24 -7.20 55.95
N SER A 612 -12.26 -6.99 55.08
CA SER A 612 -12.02 -7.81 53.89
C SER A 612 -10.83 -8.72 54.15
N CYS A 613 -11.01 -10.02 54.04
CA CYS A 613 -9.91 -10.96 53.93
C CYS A 613 -9.89 -11.45 52.48
N THR A 614 -8.87 -11.04 51.74
CA THR A 614 -8.61 -11.61 50.42
C THR A 614 -7.79 -12.87 50.61
N PHE A 615 -8.07 -13.90 49.82
CA PHE A 615 -7.14 -15.03 49.74
C PHE A 615 -5.81 -14.61 49.06
N VAL A 616 -5.70 -13.39 48.53
CA VAL A 616 -4.59 -12.85 47.69
C VAL A 616 -3.39 -12.31 48.46
N ALA A 617 -3.57 -11.66 49.61
CA ALA A 617 -2.48 -10.91 50.25
C ALA A 617 -2.14 -11.34 51.69
N GLU A 618 -3.02 -12.10 52.35
CA GLU A 618 -2.95 -12.31 53.81
C GLU A 618 -3.24 -13.76 54.23
N ALA A 619 -2.65 -14.73 53.54
CA ALA A 619 -2.85 -16.16 53.84
C ALA A 619 -2.50 -16.51 55.32
N GLU A 620 -1.51 -15.83 55.90
CA GLU A 620 -1.15 -15.97 57.32
C GLU A 620 -2.26 -15.49 58.27
N GLN A 621 -2.99 -14.40 57.95
CA GLN A 621 -4.11 -13.92 58.77
C GLN A 621 -5.35 -14.82 58.67
N LEU A 622 -5.56 -15.46 57.52
CA LEU A 622 -6.63 -16.45 57.32
C LEU A 622 -6.40 -17.74 58.14
N ALA A 623 -5.15 -18.19 58.25
CA ALA A 623 -4.78 -19.30 59.14
C ALA A 623 -4.98 -18.96 60.62
N GLU A 624 -4.70 -17.72 61.04
CA GLU A 624 -4.96 -17.26 62.41
C GLU A 624 -6.47 -17.15 62.72
N ARG A 625 -7.28 -16.72 61.74
CA ARG A 625 -8.75 -16.53 61.89
C ARG A 625 -9.59 -17.79 61.57
N ARG A 626 -8.98 -18.89 61.07
CA ARG A 626 -9.61 -20.20 60.78
C ARG A 626 -10.84 -20.16 59.85
N VAL A 627 -10.88 -19.29 58.84
CA VAL A 627 -11.87 -19.43 57.76
C VAL A 627 -11.37 -20.53 56.83
N LEU A 628 -12.13 -21.63 56.70
CA LEU A 628 -11.75 -22.76 55.83
C LEU A 628 -12.59 -22.72 54.56
N TYR A 629 -11.94 -22.68 53.40
CA TYR A 629 -12.57 -22.85 52.10
C TYR A 629 -12.24 -24.23 51.54
N ASP A 630 -13.28 -25.04 51.33
CA ASP A 630 -13.19 -26.30 50.59
C ASP A 630 -13.44 -26.01 49.10
N GLU A 631 -12.37 -26.01 48.31
CA GLU A 631 -12.41 -25.71 46.88
C GLU A 631 -13.20 -26.76 46.07
N GLU A 632 -13.14 -28.05 46.45
CA GLU A 632 -13.83 -29.12 45.71
C GLU A 632 -15.35 -29.07 45.92
N GLN A 633 -15.78 -28.69 47.13
CA GLN A 633 -17.20 -28.60 47.46
C GLN A 633 -17.77 -27.18 47.34
N HIS A 634 -16.92 -26.19 47.06
CA HIS A 634 -17.24 -24.75 47.10
C HIS A 634 -17.88 -24.31 48.42
N ILE A 635 -17.32 -24.75 49.56
CA ILE A 635 -17.88 -24.48 50.89
C ILE A 635 -16.94 -23.61 51.71
N VAL A 636 -17.42 -22.46 52.17
CA VAL A 636 -16.71 -21.64 53.17
C VAL A 636 -17.28 -21.92 54.55
N THR A 637 -16.44 -22.33 55.50
CA THR A 637 -16.85 -22.63 56.88
C THR A 637 -16.30 -21.57 57.85
N PHE A 638 -17.21 -20.96 58.59
CA PHE A 638 -16.93 -19.95 59.61
C PHE A 638 -16.98 -20.55 61.00
N TYR A 639 -15.99 -20.26 61.85
CA TYR A 639 -15.94 -20.75 63.24
C TYR A 639 -16.09 -19.60 64.23
N ARG A 640 -16.48 -19.90 65.48
CA ARG A 640 -16.59 -18.89 66.55
C ARG A 640 -15.28 -18.14 66.80
N LYS A 641 -14.14 -18.82 66.62
CA LYS A 641 -12.80 -18.22 66.79
C LYS A 641 -12.43 -17.21 65.72
N THR A 642 -13.16 -17.19 64.59
CA THR A 642 -12.97 -16.21 63.50
C THR A 642 -13.33 -14.79 63.95
N PHE A 643 -14.20 -14.65 64.96
CA PHE A 643 -14.70 -13.35 65.43
C PHE A 643 -14.37 -13.14 66.92
N PRO A 644 -13.10 -12.88 67.28
CA PRO A 644 -12.71 -12.66 68.67
C PRO A 644 -13.29 -11.33 69.18
N GLY A 645 -14.34 -11.39 70.00
CA GLY A 645 -14.98 -10.21 70.61
C GLY A 645 -16.48 -10.07 70.37
N CYS A 646 -17.08 -10.94 69.54
CA CYS A 646 -18.50 -10.95 69.23
C CYS A 646 -19.35 -11.48 70.40
N LEU A 647 -20.45 -10.78 70.77
CA LEU A 647 -21.39 -11.21 71.82
C LEU A 647 -22.41 -12.22 71.28
N GLN A 648 -22.99 -13.07 72.13
CA GLN A 648 -23.88 -14.17 71.71
C GLN A 648 -25.10 -13.76 70.87
N ASN A 649 -25.53 -12.49 70.95
CA ASN A 649 -26.71 -11.95 70.26
C ASN A 649 -26.38 -11.07 69.05
N GLU A 650 -25.10 -10.93 68.67
CA GLU A 650 -24.71 -10.12 67.51
C GLU A 650 -24.91 -10.88 66.18
N HIS A 651 -25.26 -10.11 65.14
CA HIS A 651 -25.39 -10.59 63.77
C HIS A 651 -24.11 -10.32 62.99
N ILE A 652 -23.73 -11.26 62.15
CA ILE A 652 -22.53 -11.17 61.30
C ILE A 652 -23.00 -11.12 59.87
N GLU A 653 -22.74 -10.02 59.18
CA GLU A 653 -22.97 -9.94 57.75
C GLU A 653 -21.73 -10.42 57.02
N ILE A 654 -21.92 -11.28 56.02
CA ILE A 654 -20.86 -11.86 55.22
C ILE A 654 -21.17 -11.59 53.75
N ARG A 655 -20.16 -11.14 53.01
CA ARG A 655 -20.14 -11.07 51.55
C ARG A 655 -19.05 -11.98 51.03
N LEU A 656 -19.43 -12.94 50.21
CA LEU A 656 -18.51 -13.77 49.47
C LEU A 656 -18.45 -13.22 48.05
N LEU A 657 -17.29 -12.72 47.64
CA LEU A 657 -17.05 -12.37 46.24
C LEU A 657 -16.63 -13.63 45.51
N CYS A 658 -17.52 -14.15 44.68
CA CYS A 658 -17.35 -15.39 43.96
C CYS A 658 -17.15 -15.12 42.46
N ARG A 659 -16.40 -15.98 41.79
CA ARG A 659 -16.31 -16.02 40.33
C ARG A 659 -16.95 -17.32 39.83
N LYS A 660 -17.82 -17.23 38.83
CA LYS A 660 -18.37 -18.42 38.18
C LYS A 660 -17.22 -19.16 37.52
N GLU A 661 -17.23 -20.48 37.63
CA GLU A 661 -16.36 -21.31 36.82
C GLU A 661 -16.87 -21.22 35.38
N SER A 662 -16.42 -20.19 34.66
CA SER A 662 -16.68 -20.08 33.24
C SER A 662 -16.02 -21.28 32.57
N ALA A 663 -16.80 -21.98 31.73
CA ALA A 663 -16.28 -23.06 30.93
C ALA A 663 -14.99 -22.58 30.24
N ALA A 664 -13.91 -23.35 30.39
CA ALA A 664 -12.58 -23.05 29.86
C ALA A 664 -12.51 -23.11 28.32
N GLU A 665 -13.61 -22.79 27.64
CA GLU A 665 -13.75 -22.85 26.21
C GLU A 665 -13.29 -21.51 25.62
N ALA A 666 -12.21 -21.53 24.84
CA ALA A 666 -11.80 -20.37 24.06
C ALA A 666 -12.85 -20.11 22.98
N LEU A 667 -13.46 -18.93 23.00
CA LEU A 667 -14.44 -18.48 22.02
C LEU A 667 -13.70 -18.04 20.75
N PRO A 668 -13.95 -18.65 19.60
CA PRO A 668 -13.28 -18.28 18.36
C PRO A 668 -13.77 -16.92 17.83
N GLN A 669 -12.97 -16.28 17.00
CA GLN A 669 -13.36 -15.13 16.19
C GLN A 669 -14.64 -15.42 15.40
N GLY A 670 -15.55 -14.44 15.32
CA GLY A 670 -16.85 -14.58 14.66
C GLY A 670 -17.97 -15.15 15.53
N THR A 671 -17.70 -15.48 16.80
CA THR A 671 -18.74 -15.86 17.77
C THR A 671 -19.81 -14.78 17.90
N VAL A 672 -21.07 -15.20 17.95
CA VAL A 672 -22.25 -14.32 18.00
C VAL A 672 -22.31 -13.58 19.34
N VAL A 673 -22.57 -12.26 19.26
CA VAL A 673 -22.74 -11.38 20.41
C VAL A 673 -24.06 -10.65 20.31
N PHE A 674 -24.77 -10.54 21.43
CA PHE A 674 -26.01 -9.78 21.51
C PHE A 674 -26.02 -8.87 22.74
N PRO A 675 -26.61 -7.67 22.64
CA PRO A 675 -26.65 -6.74 23.76
C PRO A 675 -27.61 -7.26 24.84
N ALA A 676 -27.27 -7.04 26.11
CA ALA A 676 -28.12 -7.46 27.24
C ALA A 676 -29.47 -6.71 27.27
N GLN A 677 -29.53 -5.53 26.65
CA GLN A 677 -30.73 -4.72 26.47
C GLN A 677 -30.87 -4.34 25.00
N SER A 678 -32.09 -4.10 24.52
CA SER A 678 -32.31 -3.68 23.13
C SER A 678 -31.62 -2.34 22.85
N MET A 679 -30.68 -2.33 21.90
CA MET A 679 -29.93 -1.15 21.49
C MET A 679 -30.27 -0.77 20.04
N GLN A 680 -31.29 0.08 19.83
CA GLN A 680 -31.69 0.53 18.48
C GLN A 680 -30.59 1.27 17.70
N ARG A 681 -29.57 1.76 18.40
CA ARG A 681 -28.49 2.58 17.86
C ARG A 681 -27.32 1.76 17.28
N ILE A 682 -27.28 0.45 17.53
CA ILE A 682 -26.25 -0.46 17.02
C ILE A 682 -26.94 -1.43 16.05
N SER A 683 -26.41 -1.52 14.83
CA SER A 683 -26.97 -2.36 13.76
C SER A 683 -26.46 -3.80 13.83
N SER A 684 -25.18 -3.97 14.15
CA SER A 684 -24.55 -5.30 14.28
C SER A 684 -23.30 -5.24 15.15
N ILE A 685 -22.94 -6.40 15.71
CA ILE A 685 -21.77 -6.60 16.59
C ILE A 685 -20.99 -7.79 16.04
N ARG A 686 -19.65 -7.69 16.03
CA ARG A 686 -18.76 -8.78 15.60
C ARG A 686 -17.63 -8.95 16.60
N THR A 687 -17.21 -10.18 16.82
CA THR A 687 -15.97 -10.52 17.55
C THR A 687 -14.81 -10.52 16.56
N LEU A 688 -13.75 -9.77 16.87
CA LEU A 688 -12.58 -9.62 16.01
C LEU A 688 -11.38 -10.47 16.45
N SER A 689 -11.38 -10.96 17.68
CA SER A 689 -10.31 -11.81 18.21
C SER A 689 -10.90 -13.02 18.93
N ASP A 690 -10.12 -14.08 19.00
CA ASP A 690 -10.40 -15.18 19.93
C ASP A 690 -10.45 -14.63 21.37
N SER A 691 -11.28 -15.23 22.22
CA SER A 691 -11.26 -14.89 23.64
C SER A 691 -10.04 -15.53 24.28
N VAL A 692 -9.24 -14.72 24.96
CA VAL A 692 -8.06 -15.21 25.68
C VAL A 692 -8.18 -14.83 27.14
N TRP A 693 -7.96 -15.81 28.01
CA TRP A 693 -7.94 -15.65 29.46
C TRP A 693 -6.72 -14.83 29.86
N GLN A 694 -6.88 -13.78 30.66
CA GLN A 694 -5.71 -13.04 31.16
C GLN A 694 -4.82 -13.91 32.07
N ARG A 695 -5.39 -14.92 32.74
CA ARG A 695 -4.73 -15.93 33.58
C ARG A 695 -5.64 -17.17 33.61
N LYS A 696 -5.07 -18.37 33.44
CA LYS A 696 -5.80 -19.63 33.62
C LYS A 696 -5.92 -19.99 35.11
N LYS A 697 -6.88 -20.84 35.46
CA LYS A 697 -6.95 -21.42 36.82
C LYS A 697 -5.73 -22.32 37.01
N GLU A 698 -5.02 -22.12 38.11
CA GLU A 698 -3.83 -22.91 38.46
C GLU A 698 -4.21 -24.38 38.68
N THR A 699 -3.45 -25.27 38.02
CA THR A 699 -3.62 -26.72 38.14
C THR A 699 -3.05 -27.21 39.47
N ASP A 700 -3.54 -28.35 39.97
CA ASP A 700 -3.00 -28.96 41.20
C ASP A 700 -1.49 -29.21 41.09
N ALA A 701 -1.01 -29.61 39.90
CA ALA A 701 0.41 -29.84 39.66
C ALA A 701 1.24 -28.54 39.77
N HIS A 702 0.75 -27.43 39.20
CA HIS A 702 1.44 -26.13 39.27
C HIS A 702 1.40 -25.55 40.69
N LEU A 703 0.25 -25.64 41.37
CA LEU A 703 0.11 -25.28 42.78
C LEU A 703 1.13 -26.01 43.65
N MET A 704 1.26 -27.33 43.48
CA MET A 704 2.21 -28.11 44.26
C MET A 704 3.67 -27.74 44.01
N LYS A 705 4.01 -27.42 42.75
CA LYS A 705 5.33 -26.94 42.38
C LYS A 705 5.63 -25.61 43.10
N ARG A 706 4.71 -24.65 43.03
CA ARG A 706 4.81 -23.36 43.73
C ARG A 706 4.90 -23.51 45.24
N LEU A 707 4.11 -24.40 45.85
CA LEU A 707 4.13 -24.63 47.30
C LEU A 707 5.44 -25.27 47.78
N ALA A 708 6.00 -26.21 47.02
CA ALA A 708 7.28 -26.83 47.33
C ALA A 708 8.43 -25.81 47.37
N GLN A 709 8.37 -24.79 46.50
CA GLN A 709 9.40 -23.77 46.35
C GLN A 709 9.18 -22.57 47.30
N SER A 710 7.92 -22.22 47.61
CA SER A 710 7.54 -21.11 48.52
C SER A 710 8.05 -21.23 49.97
N LYS A 711 8.40 -22.45 50.42
CA LYS A 711 9.01 -22.67 51.74
C LYS A 711 10.43 -22.10 51.86
N ASN A 712 11.08 -21.86 50.72
CA ASN A 712 12.28 -21.05 50.64
C ASN A 712 11.83 -19.66 50.21
N HIS A 713 12.00 -18.63 51.04
CA HIS A 713 11.86 -17.25 50.58
C HIS A 713 12.83 -17.03 49.42
N MET A 714 12.37 -17.18 48.18
CA MET A 714 13.19 -17.08 46.97
C MET A 714 13.61 -15.63 46.80
N HIS A 715 14.74 -15.27 47.40
CA HIS A 715 15.45 -14.06 47.01
C HIS A 715 16.05 -14.31 45.62
N ILE A 716 15.62 -13.53 44.63
CA ILE A 716 16.16 -13.61 43.26
C ILE A 716 17.64 -13.18 43.32
N GLN A 717 18.55 -14.14 43.24
CA GLN A 717 20.01 -13.89 43.28
C GLN A 717 20.69 -14.14 41.93
N THR A 718 20.17 -15.11 41.17
CA THR A 718 20.66 -15.48 39.85
C THR A 718 19.60 -15.27 38.77
N LEU A 719 20.01 -15.21 37.50
CA LEU A 719 19.09 -15.14 36.36
C LEU A 719 18.18 -16.37 36.30
N ARG A 720 18.67 -17.53 36.74
CA ARG A 720 17.88 -18.76 36.81
C ARG A 720 16.81 -18.69 37.90
N ASP A 721 17.11 -18.08 39.04
CA ASP A 721 16.11 -17.85 40.09
C ASP A 721 15.00 -16.92 39.58
N MET A 722 15.34 -15.95 38.71
CA MET A 722 14.38 -15.08 38.05
C MET A 722 13.49 -15.86 37.06
N GLU A 723 14.07 -16.73 36.24
CA GLU A 723 13.32 -17.62 35.33
C GLU A 723 12.36 -18.53 36.11
N GLU A 724 12.86 -19.18 37.17
CA GLU A 724 12.06 -20.09 38.01
C GLU A 724 10.95 -19.35 38.76
N PHE A 725 11.23 -18.17 39.31
CA PHE A 725 10.25 -17.31 39.98
C PHE A 725 9.10 -16.88 39.03
N LEU A 726 9.41 -16.53 37.79
CA LEU A 726 8.39 -16.17 36.80
C LEU A 726 7.52 -17.37 36.41
N MET A 727 8.13 -18.54 36.20
CA MET A 727 7.39 -19.78 35.94
C MET A 727 6.51 -20.22 37.12
N GLU A 728 6.83 -19.80 38.34
CA GLU A 728 5.99 -19.99 39.53
C GLU A 728 4.81 -19.01 39.57
N CYS A 729 5.02 -17.74 39.22
CA CYS A 729 3.99 -16.70 39.31
C CYS A 729 2.93 -16.80 38.22
N PHE A 730 3.28 -17.35 37.06
CA PHE A 730 2.41 -17.41 35.88
C PHE A 730 2.23 -18.85 35.42
N CYS A 731 1.00 -19.36 35.52
CA CYS A 731 0.66 -20.75 35.19
C CYS A 731 0.57 -21.04 33.68
N ASP A 732 0.62 -20.01 32.86
CA ASP A 732 0.42 -20.02 31.42
C ASP A 732 1.67 -19.62 30.63
N LEU A 733 2.80 -19.52 31.33
CA LEU A 733 4.13 -19.45 30.74
C LEU A 733 4.60 -20.85 30.35
N GLN A 734 5.02 -20.98 29.10
CA GLN A 734 5.64 -22.19 28.58
C GLN A 734 7.13 -22.25 28.95
N ASP A 735 7.87 -21.15 28.74
CA ASP A 735 9.29 -21.05 29.08
C ASP A 735 9.72 -19.58 29.21
N VAL A 736 10.77 -19.34 30.00
CA VAL A 736 11.37 -18.03 30.20
C VAL A 736 12.88 -18.15 30.05
N SER A 737 13.51 -17.16 29.39
CA SER A 737 14.96 -17.08 29.27
C SER A 737 15.47 -15.68 29.57
N CYS A 738 16.39 -15.58 30.52
CA CYS A 738 17.00 -14.33 30.97
C CYS A 738 18.43 -14.20 30.42
N LEU A 739 18.71 -13.09 29.74
CA LEU A 739 20.03 -12.78 29.19
C LEU A 739 20.45 -11.36 29.60
N VAL A 740 21.72 -11.16 29.93
CA VAL A 740 22.27 -9.83 30.23
C VAL A 740 23.08 -9.33 29.05
N GLU A 741 22.69 -8.19 28.51
CA GLU A 741 23.42 -7.47 27.47
C GLU A 741 23.50 -5.98 27.83
N GLN A 742 24.67 -5.36 27.73
CA GLN A 742 24.86 -3.91 27.88
C GLN A 742 24.20 -3.27 29.14
N HIS A 743 24.27 -3.93 30.30
CA HIS A 743 23.62 -3.51 31.56
C HIS A 743 22.08 -3.55 31.57
N ILE A 744 21.47 -4.32 30.66
CA ILE A 744 20.03 -4.60 30.62
C ILE A 744 19.82 -6.11 30.74
N VAL A 745 18.89 -6.53 31.58
CA VAL A 745 18.42 -7.92 31.67
C VAL A 745 17.24 -8.04 30.70
N HIS A 746 17.45 -8.76 29.61
CA HIS A 746 16.42 -9.13 28.65
C HIS A 746 15.74 -10.42 29.12
N VAL A 747 14.47 -10.33 29.47
CA VAL A 747 13.63 -11.45 29.90
C VAL A 747 12.73 -11.84 28.73
N ALA A 748 13.10 -12.91 28.03
CA ALA A 748 12.31 -13.45 26.93
C ALA A 748 11.24 -14.40 27.47
N VAL A 749 9.98 -14.15 27.12
CA VAL A 749 8.82 -14.83 27.71
C VAL A 749 7.99 -15.52 26.61
N LEU A 750 7.81 -16.84 26.72
CA LEU A 750 6.97 -17.64 25.81
C LEU A 750 5.68 -18.08 26.52
N TRP A 751 4.53 -17.73 25.95
CA TRP A 751 3.20 -18.08 26.47
C TRP A 751 2.70 -19.40 25.87
N GLU A 752 1.82 -20.12 26.58
CA GLU A 752 1.19 -21.37 26.09
C GLU A 752 0.26 -21.16 24.88
N THR A 753 -0.36 -19.98 24.78
CA THR A 753 -1.27 -19.64 23.67
C THR A 753 -0.70 -18.46 22.89
N GLU A 754 -0.86 -18.44 21.57
CA GLU A 754 -0.60 -17.22 20.80
C GLU A 754 -1.56 -16.14 21.27
N VAL A 755 -1.02 -15.21 22.05
CA VAL A 755 -1.82 -14.20 22.71
C VAL A 755 -2.08 -13.06 21.72
N PHE A 756 -3.30 -12.54 21.70
CA PHE A 756 -3.61 -11.27 21.06
C PHE A 756 -2.61 -10.20 21.54
N SER A 757 -1.88 -9.58 20.60
CA SER A 757 -0.88 -8.51 20.77
C SER A 757 -0.98 -7.60 22.02
N ILE A 758 -2.15 -7.05 22.34
CA ILE A 758 -2.33 -6.19 23.53
C ILE A 758 -2.31 -6.93 24.85
N GLN A 759 -2.83 -8.14 24.88
CA GLN A 759 -2.64 -8.96 26.05
C GLN A 759 -1.16 -9.31 26.20
N THR A 760 -0.39 -9.45 25.11
CA THR A 760 1.06 -9.62 25.20
C THR A 760 1.70 -8.41 25.88
N SER A 761 1.32 -7.17 25.56
CA SER A 761 1.87 -5.99 26.22
C SER A 761 1.38 -5.82 27.67
N GLU A 762 0.09 -6.01 27.94
CA GLU A 762 -0.48 -5.97 29.30
C GLU A 762 0.14 -7.06 30.19
N ARG A 763 0.34 -8.27 29.66
CA ARG A 763 1.00 -9.38 30.37
C ARG A 763 2.49 -9.14 30.58
N LYS A 764 3.22 -8.60 29.59
CA LYS A 764 4.62 -8.19 29.77
C LYS A 764 4.75 -7.15 30.87
N LYS A 765 3.84 -6.18 30.92
CA LYS A 765 3.79 -5.18 32.00
C LYS A 765 3.51 -5.81 33.36
N GLN A 766 2.59 -6.78 33.45
CA GLN A 766 2.36 -7.54 34.69
C GLN A 766 3.60 -8.31 35.14
N VAL A 767 4.32 -8.93 34.21
CA VAL A 767 5.61 -9.59 34.50
C VAL A 767 6.61 -8.55 35.04
N GLU A 768 6.65 -7.34 34.48
CA GLU A 768 7.50 -6.24 34.94
C GLU A 768 7.16 -5.83 36.37
N GLU A 769 5.89 -5.56 36.64
CA GLU A 769 5.39 -5.15 37.94
C GLU A 769 5.70 -6.20 39.02
N VAL A 770 5.50 -7.48 38.71
CA VAL A 770 5.79 -8.60 39.61
C VAL A 770 7.30 -8.71 39.90
N LEU A 771 8.16 -8.52 38.89
CA LEU A 771 9.61 -8.51 39.10
C LEU A 771 10.08 -7.31 39.91
N VAL A 772 9.58 -6.11 39.60
CA VAL A 772 9.95 -4.87 40.31
C VAL A 772 9.55 -4.93 41.79
N GLN A 773 8.43 -5.55 42.11
CA GLN A 773 8.00 -5.72 43.51
C GLN A 773 8.90 -6.66 44.33
N GLN A 774 9.55 -7.64 43.69
CA GLN A 774 10.39 -8.64 44.38
C GLN A 774 11.88 -8.31 44.37
N LEU A 775 12.32 -7.48 43.41
CA LEU A 775 13.72 -7.11 43.29
C LEU A 775 14.05 -5.94 44.26
N PRO A 776 15.25 -5.93 44.87
CA PRO A 776 15.67 -4.82 45.71
C PRO A 776 15.80 -3.51 44.92
N ASP A 777 15.50 -2.36 45.54
CA ASP A 777 15.69 -1.02 44.95
C ASP A 777 17.13 -0.76 44.45
N THR A 778 18.11 -1.50 44.99
CA THR A 778 19.53 -1.43 44.61
C THR A 778 19.91 -2.31 43.42
N PHE A 779 18.94 -2.94 42.73
CA PHE A 779 19.22 -3.82 41.60
C PHE A 779 19.86 -3.01 40.45
N PRO A 780 21.07 -3.38 39.99
CA PRO A 780 21.91 -2.50 39.16
C PRO A 780 21.57 -2.51 37.67
N PHE A 781 20.64 -3.36 37.23
CA PHE A 781 20.29 -3.56 35.83
C PHE A 781 18.87 -3.08 35.54
N LYS A 782 18.65 -2.54 34.34
CA LYS A 782 17.30 -2.31 33.84
C LYS A 782 16.71 -3.64 33.36
N ILE A 783 15.42 -3.84 33.55
CA ILE A 783 14.70 -5.02 33.09
C ILE A 783 14.00 -4.66 31.80
N ASN A 784 14.11 -5.52 30.79
CA ASN A 784 13.38 -5.39 29.54
C ASN A 784 12.71 -6.73 29.23
N ILE A 785 11.39 -6.73 29.07
CA ILE A 785 10.63 -7.95 28.83
C ILE A 785 10.28 -8.03 27.36
N CYS A 786 10.73 -9.08 26.70
CA CYS A 786 10.59 -9.29 25.27
C CYS A 786 9.92 -10.64 24.96
N SER A 787 9.40 -10.75 23.75
CA SER A 787 9.11 -12.03 23.12
C SER A 787 10.42 -12.70 22.69
N PRO A 788 10.48 -14.04 22.65
CA PRO A 788 11.62 -14.75 22.10
C PRO A 788 11.79 -14.45 20.60
N ILE A 789 13.04 -14.48 20.14
CA ILE A 789 13.38 -14.23 18.73
C ILE A 789 12.89 -15.42 17.89
N GLU A 790 11.92 -15.20 17.02
CA GLU A 790 11.42 -16.27 16.15
C GLU A 790 12.42 -16.63 15.04
N ILE A 791 12.73 -17.91 14.94
CA ILE A 791 13.64 -18.47 13.94
C ILE A 791 12.83 -19.37 13.01
N LEU A 792 12.63 -18.88 11.80
CA LEU A 792 11.90 -19.56 10.74
C LEU A 792 12.77 -20.62 10.10
N LEU A 793 12.38 -21.88 10.24
CA LEU A 793 13.06 -23.05 9.68
C LEU A 793 12.49 -23.43 8.32
N ASN A 794 13.40 -23.62 7.36
CA ASN A 794 13.18 -24.26 6.09
C ASN A 794 13.84 -25.64 6.13
N ILE A 795 13.02 -26.67 6.18
CA ILE A 795 13.47 -28.05 6.35
C ILE A 795 13.31 -28.77 5.02
N GLN A 796 14.41 -29.32 4.49
CA GLN A 796 14.39 -30.13 3.29
C GLN A 796 14.66 -31.58 3.65
N LEU A 797 13.70 -32.47 3.37
CA LEU A 797 13.87 -33.92 3.54
C LEU A 797 13.96 -34.59 2.18
N THR A 798 14.98 -35.41 1.97
CA THR A 798 15.08 -36.29 0.81
C THR A 798 14.59 -37.68 1.18
N ILE A 799 13.52 -38.15 0.53
CA ILE A 799 12.89 -39.47 0.79
C ILE A 799 12.91 -40.36 -0.45
N GLU A 800 12.91 -41.67 -0.24
CA GLU A 800 12.71 -42.69 -1.27
C GLU A 800 11.30 -43.28 -1.09
N HIS A 801 10.31 -42.62 -1.70
CA HIS A 801 8.91 -43.05 -1.68
C HIS A 801 8.12 -42.46 -2.86
N GLU A 802 7.26 -43.26 -3.49
CA GLU A 802 6.51 -42.87 -4.71
C GLU A 802 5.23 -42.07 -4.41
N ASP A 803 4.59 -42.33 -3.27
CA ASP A 803 3.33 -41.67 -2.87
C ASP A 803 3.49 -40.18 -2.52
N MET A 804 2.62 -39.33 -3.08
CA MET A 804 2.55 -37.88 -2.87
C MET A 804 1.77 -37.49 -1.59
N ASP A 805 0.87 -38.34 -1.09
CA ASP A 805 0.10 -38.05 0.12
C ASP A 805 0.97 -38.07 1.39
N ILE A 806 2.13 -38.73 1.31
CA ILE A 806 3.14 -38.75 2.36
C ILE A 806 3.77 -37.37 2.58
N ASP A 807 3.84 -36.51 1.56
CA ASP A 807 4.44 -35.17 1.71
C ASP A 807 3.67 -34.34 2.73
N ARG A 808 2.33 -34.39 2.68
CA ARG A 808 1.45 -33.71 3.65
C ARG A 808 1.56 -34.32 5.04
N GLN A 809 1.73 -35.64 5.14
CA GLN A 809 1.88 -36.33 6.43
C GLN A 809 3.23 -36.01 7.08
N VAL A 810 4.31 -36.00 6.31
CA VAL A 810 5.65 -35.60 6.77
C VAL A 810 5.63 -34.14 7.22
N GLU A 811 5.01 -33.25 6.45
CA GLU A 811 4.85 -31.84 6.85
C GLU A 811 4.06 -31.71 8.15
N ALA A 812 2.94 -32.42 8.32
CA ALA A 812 2.13 -32.39 9.53
C ALA A 812 2.92 -32.86 10.76
N VAL A 813 3.61 -34.01 10.66
CA VAL A 813 4.42 -34.58 11.77
C VAL A 813 5.54 -33.61 12.18
N ILE A 814 6.22 -32.99 11.22
CA ILE A 814 7.32 -32.05 11.51
C ILE A 814 6.78 -30.77 12.14
N ARG A 815 5.67 -30.22 11.62
CA ARG A 815 5.03 -29.03 12.18
C ARG A 815 4.53 -29.27 13.60
N GLU A 816 3.95 -30.43 13.87
CA GLU A 816 3.49 -30.83 15.21
C GLU A 816 4.68 -30.98 16.17
N TYR A 817 5.73 -31.70 15.78
CA TYR A 817 6.89 -31.91 16.65
C TYR A 817 7.69 -30.64 16.94
N LEU A 818 7.82 -29.73 15.97
CA LEU A 818 8.55 -28.46 16.10
C LEU A 818 7.65 -27.30 16.55
N HIS A 819 6.41 -27.56 16.95
CA HIS A 819 5.56 -26.52 17.50
C HIS A 819 6.17 -25.97 18.82
N PRO A 820 6.32 -24.64 19.00
CA PRO A 820 6.99 -24.07 20.19
C PRO A 820 6.41 -24.54 21.53
N VAL A 821 5.08 -24.59 21.63
CA VAL A 821 4.37 -24.93 22.86
C VAL A 821 4.07 -26.44 22.97
N HIS A 822 3.35 -27.02 22.02
CA HIS A 822 2.91 -28.42 22.08
C HIS A 822 3.87 -29.43 21.44
N GLY A 823 4.99 -28.96 20.88
CA GLY A 823 5.99 -29.82 20.24
C GLY A 823 6.78 -30.64 21.24
N ARG A 824 7.75 -31.42 20.74
CA ARG A 824 8.60 -32.30 21.57
C ARG A 824 7.77 -33.25 22.46
N ASN A 825 6.79 -33.93 21.88
CA ASN A 825 5.90 -34.87 22.58
C ASN A 825 5.10 -34.25 23.73
N GLY A 826 4.76 -32.97 23.64
CA GLY A 826 3.94 -32.26 24.64
C GLY A 826 4.74 -31.48 25.69
N ASP A 827 6.07 -31.58 25.72
CA ASP A 827 6.92 -30.83 26.64
C ASP A 827 7.24 -29.40 26.16
N GLY A 828 7.04 -29.12 24.86
CA GLY A 828 7.41 -27.88 24.21
C GLY A 828 8.92 -27.69 24.02
N TRP A 829 9.28 -26.64 23.28
CA TRP A 829 10.67 -26.27 23.01
C TRP A 829 11.12 -25.16 23.93
N ARG A 830 12.31 -25.35 24.53
CA ARG A 830 12.91 -24.32 25.37
C ARG A 830 13.51 -23.20 24.53
N ILE A 831 13.42 -21.96 25.02
CA ILE A 831 14.04 -20.80 24.41
C ILE A 831 15.56 -21.02 24.34
N GLY A 832 16.16 -20.81 23.17
CA GLY A 832 17.57 -21.06 22.90
C GLY A 832 17.93 -22.51 22.58
N MET A 833 16.96 -23.44 22.58
CA MET A 833 17.18 -24.84 22.21
C MET A 833 16.91 -25.06 20.72
N TYR A 834 17.88 -25.67 20.03
CA TYR A 834 17.79 -25.96 18.60
C TYR A 834 17.69 -27.45 18.34
N CYS A 835 16.81 -27.83 17.41
CA CYS A 835 16.65 -29.22 16.98
C CYS A 835 17.86 -29.66 16.13
N GLU A 836 18.20 -30.95 16.20
CA GLU A 836 19.23 -31.54 15.33
C GLU A 836 18.59 -32.36 14.21
N GLU A 837 19.25 -32.39 13.04
CA GLU A 837 18.76 -33.09 11.84
C GLU A 837 18.44 -34.56 12.12
N GLN A 838 19.26 -35.23 12.94
CA GLN A 838 19.08 -36.63 13.32
C GLN A 838 17.79 -36.87 14.13
N VAL A 839 17.38 -35.89 14.95
CA VAL A 839 16.17 -35.99 15.77
C VAL A 839 14.93 -35.91 14.88
N ILE A 840 14.91 -35.01 13.89
CA ILE A 840 13.81 -34.94 12.91
C ILE A 840 13.68 -36.25 12.13
N VAL A 841 14.80 -36.80 11.65
CA VAL A 841 14.81 -38.09 10.94
C VAL A 841 14.22 -39.20 11.82
N HIS A 842 14.57 -39.23 13.11
CA HIS A 842 14.04 -40.22 14.04
C HIS A 842 12.54 -40.06 14.28
N VAL A 843 12.06 -38.83 14.48
CA VAL A 843 10.64 -38.52 14.70
C VAL A 843 9.80 -38.95 13.50
N VAL A 844 10.23 -38.59 12.28
CA VAL A 844 9.51 -38.94 11.06
C VAL A 844 9.51 -40.46 10.84
N ARG A 845 10.63 -41.16 11.09
CA ARG A 845 10.69 -42.62 10.97
C ARG A 845 9.80 -43.35 11.98
N ASN A 846 9.66 -42.81 13.19
CA ASN A 846 8.79 -43.39 14.21
C ASN A 846 7.31 -43.17 13.89
N ALA A 847 6.93 -42.00 13.37
CA ALA A 847 5.56 -41.69 12.99
C ALA A 847 5.12 -42.42 11.70
N LEU A 848 6.04 -42.58 10.74
CA LEU A 848 5.81 -43.21 9.45
C LEU A 848 6.75 -44.42 9.26
N PRO A 849 6.42 -45.58 9.87
CA PRO A 849 7.24 -46.78 9.76
C PRO A 849 7.25 -47.29 8.31
N GLY A 850 8.44 -47.36 7.71
CA GLY A 850 8.65 -47.79 6.31
C GLY A 850 9.20 -46.71 5.39
N LEU A 851 9.25 -45.44 5.83
CA LEU A 851 9.82 -44.34 5.05
C LEU A 851 11.35 -44.35 5.09
N HIS A 852 12.00 -44.52 3.93
CA HIS A 852 13.46 -44.40 3.82
C HIS A 852 13.87 -42.95 3.59
N ILE A 853 14.45 -42.33 4.63
CA ILE A 853 14.95 -40.95 4.61
C ILE A 853 16.44 -40.97 4.32
N VAL A 854 16.85 -40.31 3.24
CA VAL A 854 18.23 -40.26 2.72
C VAL A 854 19.02 -39.11 3.37
N CYS A 855 18.41 -37.93 3.44
CA CYS A 855 19.05 -36.72 3.96
C CYS A 855 17.99 -35.79 4.55
N CYS A 856 18.36 -35.05 5.59
CA CYS A 856 17.57 -33.97 6.18
C CYS A 856 18.50 -32.77 6.33
N GLU A 857 18.15 -31.65 5.70
CA GLU A 857 18.89 -30.40 5.81
C GLU A 857 17.99 -29.34 6.46
N ILE A 858 18.46 -28.73 7.55
CA ILE A 858 17.74 -27.64 8.22
C ILE A 858 18.46 -26.32 7.99
N ARG A 859 17.77 -25.40 7.33
CA ARG A 859 18.19 -24.01 7.20
C ARG A 859 17.22 -23.10 7.94
N GLY A 860 17.70 -21.97 8.43
CA GLY A 860 16.88 -21.02 9.15
C GLY A 860 17.17 -19.58 8.78
N ARG A 861 16.27 -18.69 9.18
CA ARG A 861 16.48 -17.24 9.22
C ARG A 861 15.75 -16.65 10.41
N VAL A 862 16.22 -15.51 10.90
CA VAL A 862 15.52 -14.72 11.91
C VAL A 862 14.29 -14.07 11.27
N HIS A 863 13.14 -14.14 11.93
CA HIS A 863 11.86 -13.64 11.39
C HIS A 863 11.85 -12.11 11.22
N SER A 864 12.45 -11.38 12.16
CA SER A 864 12.37 -9.91 12.27
C SER A 864 13.12 -9.09 11.22
N SER A 865 13.79 -9.73 10.25
CA SER A 865 14.48 -8.99 9.20
C SER A 865 14.34 -9.68 7.83
N PRO A 866 13.62 -9.06 6.88
CA PRO A 866 13.45 -9.60 5.53
C PRO A 866 14.76 -9.70 4.75
N SER A 867 15.83 -9.01 5.17
CA SER A 867 17.16 -9.05 4.58
C SER A 867 18.07 -10.16 5.13
N THR A 868 17.61 -10.93 6.12
CA THR A 868 18.42 -12.01 6.72
C THR A 868 18.55 -13.18 5.74
N ARG A 869 19.77 -13.41 5.23
CA ARG A 869 20.07 -14.57 4.38
C ARG A 869 19.76 -15.86 5.12
N VAL A 870 19.15 -16.81 4.41
CA VAL A 870 18.92 -18.18 4.90
C VAL A 870 20.29 -18.82 5.14
N GLN A 871 20.52 -19.29 6.36
CA GLN A 871 21.78 -19.89 6.81
C GLN A 871 21.53 -21.30 7.37
N PRO A 872 22.53 -22.18 7.38
CA PRO A 872 22.39 -23.47 8.03
C PRO A 872 22.16 -23.30 9.55
N LEU A 873 21.36 -24.17 10.17
CA LEU A 873 20.90 -23.99 11.55
C LEU A 873 22.04 -23.83 12.57
N HIS A 874 23.18 -24.50 12.35
CA HIS A 874 24.34 -24.39 13.23
C HIS A 874 24.89 -22.96 13.34
N ALA A 875 24.75 -22.15 12.28
CA ALA A 875 25.18 -20.76 12.27
C ALA A 875 24.28 -19.86 13.15
N LEU A 876 23.03 -20.26 13.40
CA LEU A 876 22.07 -19.51 14.20
C LEU A 876 22.10 -19.87 15.70
N ARG A 877 22.87 -20.89 16.09
CA ARG A 877 23.00 -21.35 17.50
C ARG A 877 23.56 -20.29 18.46
N HIS A 878 24.18 -19.23 17.94
CA HIS A 878 24.65 -18.11 18.76
C HIS A 878 23.50 -17.26 19.34
N ILE A 879 22.29 -17.35 18.76
CA ILE A 879 21.10 -16.64 19.24
C ILE A 879 20.53 -17.40 20.44
N LYS A 880 20.84 -16.92 21.65
CA LYS A 880 20.48 -17.61 22.91
C LYS A 880 19.01 -17.49 23.30
N GLN A 881 18.29 -16.48 22.78
CA GLN A 881 16.86 -16.27 23.05
C GLN A 881 15.98 -16.63 21.85
N GLY A 882 16.42 -17.57 21.01
CA GLY A 882 15.71 -17.99 19.81
C GLY A 882 14.65 -19.07 20.07
N ILE A 883 13.48 -18.97 19.43
CA ILE A 883 12.46 -20.02 19.40
C ILE A 883 12.21 -20.47 17.96
N MET A 884 12.15 -21.79 17.73
CA MET A 884 12.01 -22.34 16.38
C MET A 884 10.56 -22.37 15.91
N ARG A 885 10.32 -21.97 14.66
CA ARG A 885 9.03 -22.12 13.97
C ARG A 885 9.24 -22.66 12.57
N VAL A 886 8.37 -23.56 12.13
CA VAL A 886 8.47 -24.16 10.78
C VAL A 886 7.86 -23.21 9.75
N SER A 887 8.70 -22.64 8.90
CA SER A 887 8.28 -21.82 7.77
C SER A 887 7.87 -22.70 6.59
N ASN A 888 8.77 -23.57 6.13
CA ASN A 888 8.52 -24.43 4.99
C ASN A 888 9.13 -25.83 5.19
N VAL A 889 8.41 -26.86 4.76
CA VAL A 889 8.90 -28.24 4.69
C VAL A 889 8.89 -28.66 3.23
N ARG A 890 10.07 -28.92 2.67
CA ARG A 890 10.22 -29.39 1.29
C ARG A 890 10.62 -30.85 1.28
N VAL A 891 9.76 -31.69 0.73
CA VAL A 891 10.06 -33.11 0.52
C VAL A 891 10.58 -33.28 -0.91
N VAL A 892 11.80 -33.80 -1.05
CA VAL A 892 12.47 -34.08 -2.32
C VAL A 892 12.58 -35.58 -2.49
N ARG A 893 12.14 -36.11 -3.64
CA ARG A 893 12.31 -37.54 -3.93
C ARG A 893 13.67 -37.76 -4.57
N ARG A 894 14.39 -38.78 -4.12
CA ARG A 894 15.59 -39.21 -4.82
C ARG A 894 15.15 -39.87 -6.13
N ALA A 895 15.49 -39.28 -7.26
CA ALA A 895 15.39 -39.99 -8.53
C ALA A 895 16.38 -41.16 -8.47
N ASP A 896 15.93 -42.36 -8.85
CA ASP A 896 16.83 -43.49 -9.07
C ASP A 896 17.94 -43.05 -10.03
N GLU A 897 19.15 -42.87 -9.51
CA GLU A 897 20.37 -42.85 -10.32
C GLU A 897 20.64 -44.28 -10.80
N LYS A 898 19.78 -44.74 -11.70
CA LYS A 898 19.99 -45.91 -12.55
C LYS A 898 19.51 -45.60 -13.97
N GLU A 899 20.03 -44.53 -14.55
CA GLU A 899 20.29 -44.38 -15.98
C GLU A 899 21.00 -43.04 -16.21
N HIS A 900 21.97 -43.00 -17.14
CA HIS A 900 22.90 -41.88 -17.44
C HIS A 900 24.27 -41.93 -16.74
N SER A 901 24.77 -43.13 -16.50
CA SER A 901 26.11 -43.41 -17.02
C SER A 901 25.94 -43.84 -18.48
N ILE A 902 26.63 -43.18 -19.41
CA ILE A 902 26.63 -43.42 -20.88
C ILE A 902 25.58 -42.58 -21.65
N SER A 903 25.83 -41.28 -21.79
CA SER A 903 25.82 -40.63 -23.11
C SER A 903 26.23 -39.15 -23.00
N ARG A 904 27.51 -38.91 -23.34
CA ARG A 904 28.05 -37.79 -24.13
C ARG A 904 27.72 -36.32 -23.75
N MET A 905 28.83 -35.58 -23.69
CA MET A 905 29.03 -34.16 -24.06
C MET A 905 28.58 -33.10 -23.08
#